data_AF-A0A090GA37-F1
#
_entry.id   AF-A0A090GA37-F1
#
_cell.length_a   1.000
_cell.length_b   1.000
_cell.length_c   1.000
_cell.angle_alpha   90.00
_cell.angle_beta   90.00
_cell.angle_gamma   90.00
#
_symmetry.space_group_name_H-M   'P 1'
#
loop_
_entity.id
_entity.type
_entity.pdbx_description
1 polymer ?
#
loop_
_entity_poly.entity_id
_entity_poly.type
_entity_poly.pdbx_seq_one_letter_code
_entity_poly.pdbx_strand_id
1 'polypeptide(L)'
;MALRYVAYYLPQFHPFPENDEWWGKGFTEWTNVAKAEPLYDGHNQPRYPTDFGYYDLRVLDTMRDQTKVAKAHGIDAFCFHYYWFDGHRLMEKPVDAFLADKSIDIGFCLCWANENWTRRWDAAEHEVLIAQTYGPDWELRFIESLFPYFRDPRYLRVDGKPLLVVYRPQHLPDAKAAGKRWREHCRKMGIGEIHIVNALVHGNNDYEQYEFDAGVEFPPHNMKFHGVNDILPTYEKYNGYAVEYANIARDFLSRDHSRKRIYRTVFPDWDNTARVKNRALIVLGSTVANYERWLRGSSSLTRANRAESDQLVFINAWNEWAEGCYLEPDRTHGRGFLEATLRVKNGTSVVDDIYDVAPERMRFELGQQLAVIPEETRDAEIAKLRAAKIREIADLEGKVALLKQEANRLQSGSEPVPAAHREITETAARSVQEAQSASAVGEPRSKLTTSSAAILTVPEPGSIKVPLKFRVAHRLYDRPMMFKAAQFTYRTAKRLIDLSSTGERTQKKNDVVADISDQVAIASSRRRLKEHDVQEVSLESIGRDASSKQEMLASNEDCVWTAFAPCKVEAELAPQLHVAKGVANGDEFARMLKAVPYDAAPLQFGRLHNCVAHPIAVALVTRDNQVIAETMRIYRYVRPWVTDLQYLVEDDSGLHLKAETATEIDADVIIPMHYSQAFGHVVFDVVPQLLAFRDEIVGERLRVVLSTKAPKWLIRMLSAWGFLPHHFLILDAANTVAYRFRSAIVSNALTTFTTFFPHPKTADLMSRTLVSPPSVQDYPVRRIYLGRSSETANSGRTITNETELQAELVKRGFKIIDPATLAYSDQIDLFTNAEIVVGAHGSAFANLMWSKPGTVVFDLMPDAWINFWGASDGVVELWISRICALKNFHYNVILCDSDGSSETWRKKNYSIQSKVDVEMVMDHVDRAIKRTASPI
;
A
#
# COMPACT_ATOMS: atom_id res chain seq x y z
N MET A 1 17.38 -19.89 17.58
CA MET A 1 16.02 -20.25 17.12
C MET A 1 15.35 -19.02 16.54
N ALA A 2 14.80 -19.14 15.33
CA ALA A 2 14.09 -18.05 14.67
C ALA A 2 12.78 -17.67 15.39
N LEU A 3 12.34 -16.42 15.16
CA LEU A 3 11.04 -15.86 15.50
C LEU A 3 9.88 -16.88 15.48
N ARG A 4 9.14 -16.95 16.59
CA ARG A 4 8.01 -17.85 16.81
C ARG A 4 6.67 -17.09 16.78
N TYR A 5 5.67 -17.65 16.11
CA TYR A 5 4.29 -17.21 16.10
C TYR A 5 3.43 -18.05 17.05
N VAL A 6 2.67 -17.37 17.90
CA VAL A 6 1.82 -18.00 18.93
C VAL A 6 0.36 -17.56 18.71
N ALA A 7 -0.48 -18.43 18.16
CA ALA A 7 -1.88 -18.10 17.90
C ALA A 7 -2.76 -18.38 19.13
N TYR A 8 -3.58 -17.42 19.58
CA TYR A 8 -4.58 -17.67 20.63
C TYR A 8 -5.59 -18.72 20.16
N TYR A 9 -6.11 -19.55 21.06
CA TYR A 9 -7.00 -20.67 20.72
C TYR A 9 -8.18 -20.75 21.70
N LEU A 10 -9.39 -20.67 21.15
CA LEU A 10 -10.65 -20.77 21.89
C LEU A 10 -11.12 -22.25 21.94
N PRO A 11 -11.28 -22.86 23.14
CA PRO A 11 -11.82 -24.22 23.26
C PRO A 11 -13.36 -24.31 23.10
N GLN A 12 -14.06 -23.18 22.97
CA GLN A 12 -15.53 -23.07 22.86
C GLN A 12 -16.04 -23.37 21.43
N PHE A 13 -15.88 -24.63 21.02
CA PHE A 13 -16.59 -25.22 19.89
C PHE A 13 -17.06 -26.63 20.24
N HIS A 14 -17.68 -26.78 21.41
CA HIS A 14 -18.32 -28.02 21.86
C HIS A 14 -19.38 -27.71 22.94
N PRO A 15 -20.51 -28.44 23.00
CA PRO A 15 -21.50 -28.25 24.06
C PRO A 15 -21.00 -28.82 25.40
N PHE A 16 -21.27 -28.10 26.48
CA PHE A 16 -20.99 -28.50 27.86
C PHE A 16 -22.14 -28.03 28.79
N PRO A 17 -22.34 -28.66 29.97
CA PRO A 17 -23.59 -28.54 30.74
C PRO A 17 -24.00 -27.10 31.08
N GLU A 18 -23.04 -26.29 31.50
CA GLU A 18 -23.28 -24.91 31.92
C GLU A 18 -23.66 -24.02 30.71
N ASN A 19 -23.02 -24.18 29.55
CA ASN A 19 -23.44 -23.49 28.32
C ASN A 19 -24.83 -23.94 27.84
N ASP A 20 -25.14 -25.24 27.97
CA ASP A 20 -26.46 -25.80 27.63
C ASP A 20 -27.57 -25.25 28.56
N GLU A 21 -27.25 -24.95 29.82
CA GLU A 21 -28.14 -24.30 30.79
C GLU A 21 -28.29 -22.79 30.52
N TRP A 22 -27.19 -22.09 30.26
CA TRP A 22 -27.18 -20.63 30.12
C TRP A 22 -27.75 -20.12 28.80
N TRP A 23 -27.52 -20.85 27.70
CA TRP A 23 -27.80 -20.42 26.31
C TRP A 23 -28.70 -21.38 25.53
N GLY A 24 -29.06 -22.51 26.13
CA GLY A 24 -29.91 -23.55 25.55
C GLY A 24 -29.12 -24.75 25.00
N LYS A 25 -29.76 -25.92 25.07
CA LYS A 25 -29.15 -27.22 24.76
C LYS A 25 -28.49 -27.29 23.37
N GLY A 26 -27.22 -27.69 23.35
CA GLY A 26 -26.39 -27.83 22.14
C GLY A 26 -25.62 -26.57 21.76
N PHE A 27 -25.56 -25.56 22.63
CA PHE A 27 -24.94 -24.28 22.31
C PHE A 27 -23.41 -24.39 22.12
N THR A 28 -22.93 -23.70 21.08
CA THR A 28 -21.52 -23.53 20.70
C THR A 28 -21.33 -22.18 20.01
N GLU A 29 -20.10 -21.65 19.85
CA GLU A 29 -19.92 -20.37 19.12
C GLU A 29 -20.47 -20.41 17.69
N TRP A 30 -20.50 -21.58 17.03
CA TRP A 30 -21.18 -21.76 15.74
C TRP A 30 -22.65 -21.34 15.75
N THR A 31 -23.31 -21.40 16.91
CA THR A 31 -24.69 -20.96 17.11
C THR A 31 -24.84 -19.44 16.94
N ASN A 32 -23.81 -18.67 17.28
CA ASN A 32 -23.75 -17.22 17.04
C ASN A 32 -23.34 -16.93 15.59
N VAL A 33 -22.27 -17.59 15.11
CA VAL A 33 -21.72 -17.40 13.76
C VAL A 33 -22.76 -17.68 12.66
N ALA A 34 -23.51 -18.79 12.78
CA ALA A 34 -24.52 -19.17 11.79
C ALA A 34 -25.83 -18.37 11.87
N LYS A 35 -26.02 -17.56 12.93
CA LYS A 35 -27.17 -16.64 13.11
C LYS A 35 -26.81 -15.17 12.83
N ALA A 36 -25.55 -14.87 12.50
CA ALA A 36 -25.13 -13.52 12.20
C ALA A 36 -25.76 -13.04 10.89
N GLU A 37 -26.28 -11.81 10.88
CA GLU A 37 -26.89 -11.19 9.70
C GLU A 37 -26.03 -9.99 9.25
N PRO A 38 -25.90 -9.74 7.94
CA PRO A 38 -25.15 -8.59 7.45
C PRO A 38 -25.85 -7.30 7.83
N LEU A 39 -25.13 -6.36 8.46
CA LEU A 39 -25.70 -5.05 8.84
C LEU A 39 -25.75 -4.04 7.67
N TYR A 40 -24.98 -4.27 6.61
CA TYR A 40 -24.86 -3.39 5.42
C TYR A 40 -24.49 -4.18 4.15
N ASP A 41 -24.66 -3.56 2.99
CA ASP A 41 -24.32 -4.16 1.68
C ASP A 41 -22.81 -4.50 1.61
N GLY A 42 -22.50 -5.79 1.40
CA GLY A 42 -21.11 -6.29 1.34
C GLY A 42 -20.47 -6.60 2.70
N HIS A 43 -21.21 -6.51 3.81
CA HIS A 43 -20.78 -7.00 5.12
C HIS A 43 -20.56 -8.53 5.08
N ASN A 44 -19.38 -9.02 5.48
CA ASN A 44 -19.02 -10.44 5.53
C ASN A 44 -19.65 -11.16 6.75
N GLN A 45 -20.98 -11.23 6.81
CA GLN A 45 -21.74 -12.02 7.79
C GLN A 45 -22.95 -12.71 7.11
N PRO A 46 -23.34 -13.93 7.53
CA PRO A 46 -22.61 -14.80 8.44
C PRO A 46 -21.30 -15.31 7.81
N ARG A 47 -20.33 -15.64 8.65
CA ARG A 47 -19.03 -16.18 8.23
C ARG A 47 -19.11 -17.70 8.08
N TYR A 48 -18.44 -18.22 7.04
CA TYR A 48 -18.53 -19.63 6.65
C TYR A 48 -17.14 -20.29 6.65
N PRO A 49 -16.88 -21.29 7.51
CA PRO A 49 -15.64 -22.07 7.47
C PRO A 49 -15.58 -22.94 6.21
N THR A 50 -14.36 -23.24 5.76
CA THR A 50 -14.10 -24.16 4.64
C THR A 50 -13.42 -25.45 5.10
N ASP A 51 -12.09 -25.45 5.25
CA ASP A 51 -11.28 -26.66 5.41
C ASP A 51 -11.67 -27.58 6.59
N PHE A 52 -12.10 -27.00 7.72
CA PHE A 52 -12.48 -27.74 8.94
C PHE A 52 -14.01 -27.81 9.17
N GLY A 53 -14.80 -27.06 8.39
CA GLY A 53 -16.26 -26.95 8.56
C GLY A 53 -16.70 -26.45 9.95
N TYR A 54 -17.97 -26.70 10.29
CA TYR A 54 -18.55 -26.42 11.60
C TYR A 54 -18.21 -27.59 12.57
N TYR A 55 -16.97 -27.62 13.05
CA TYR A 55 -16.41 -28.74 13.83
C TYR A 55 -16.87 -28.80 15.30
N ASP A 56 -16.68 -29.96 15.93
CA ASP A 56 -16.83 -30.15 17.38
C ASP A 56 -15.47 -30.55 17.98
N LEU A 57 -14.94 -29.77 18.93
CA LEU A 57 -13.59 -29.98 19.48
C LEU A 57 -13.46 -31.20 20.42
N ARG A 58 -14.53 -31.98 20.61
CA ARG A 58 -14.45 -33.34 21.18
C ARG A 58 -13.98 -34.35 20.13
N VAL A 59 -14.06 -34.02 18.84
CA VAL A 59 -13.50 -34.82 17.73
C VAL A 59 -12.02 -34.47 17.56
N LEU A 60 -11.16 -35.27 18.18
CA LEU A 60 -9.74 -34.93 18.31
C LEU A 60 -8.97 -34.87 16.97
N ASP A 61 -9.49 -35.50 15.92
CA ASP A 61 -8.95 -35.38 14.56
C ASP A 61 -9.03 -33.94 14.01
N THR A 62 -10.02 -33.14 14.42
CA THR A 62 -10.06 -31.71 14.12
C THR A 62 -8.80 -31.00 14.64
N MET A 63 -8.39 -31.26 15.88
CA MET A 63 -7.18 -30.66 16.45
C MET A 63 -5.89 -31.18 15.80
N ARG A 64 -5.88 -32.43 15.31
CA ARG A 64 -4.75 -33.00 14.54
C ARG A 64 -4.59 -32.29 13.18
N ASP A 65 -5.69 -32.11 12.44
CA ASP A 65 -5.63 -31.42 11.13
C ASP A 65 -5.42 -29.90 11.27
N GLN A 66 -6.02 -29.24 12.26
CA GLN A 66 -5.70 -27.85 12.62
C GLN A 66 -4.20 -27.68 12.89
N THR A 67 -3.62 -28.54 13.74
CA THR A 67 -2.19 -28.54 14.09
C THR A 67 -1.30 -28.72 12.85
N LYS A 68 -1.66 -29.66 11.98
CA LYS A 68 -0.95 -29.94 10.71
C LYS A 68 -0.98 -28.74 9.77
N VAL A 69 -2.13 -28.08 9.62
CA VAL A 69 -2.27 -26.86 8.81
C VAL A 69 -1.55 -25.67 9.44
N ALA A 70 -1.65 -25.47 10.75
CA ALA A 70 -0.98 -24.39 11.49
C ALA A 70 0.54 -24.43 11.29
N LYS A 71 1.17 -25.59 11.51
CA LYS A 71 2.61 -25.79 11.30
C LYS A 71 3.03 -25.61 9.85
N ALA A 72 2.24 -26.11 8.90
CA ALA A 72 2.51 -25.94 7.47
C ALA A 72 2.52 -24.46 7.02
N HIS A 73 1.87 -23.56 7.78
CA HIS A 73 1.79 -22.13 7.50
C HIS A 73 2.58 -21.26 8.50
N GLY A 74 3.47 -21.87 9.28
CA GLY A 74 4.46 -21.14 10.09
C GLY A 74 4.02 -20.76 11.51
N ILE A 75 2.87 -21.25 12.00
CA ILE A 75 2.48 -21.16 13.41
C ILE A 75 3.27 -22.20 14.22
N ASP A 76 3.97 -21.76 15.26
CA ASP A 76 4.82 -22.62 16.10
C ASP A 76 4.11 -23.12 17.36
N ALA A 77 3.14 -22.35 17.87
CA ALA A 77 2.41 -22.70 19.08
C ALA A 77 0.97 -22.16 19.15
N PHE A 78 0.12 -22.82 19.95
CA PHE A 78 -1.19 -22.33 20.36
C PHE A 78 -1.19 -21.80 21.81
N CYS A 79 -1.89 -20.69 22.06
CA CYS A 79 -2.13 -20.16 23.40
C CYS A 79 -3.61 -20.40 23.77
N PHE A 80 -3.89 -21.52 24.45
CA PHE A 80 -5.26 -21.89 24.80
C PHE A 80 -5.80 -20.97 25.91
N HIS A 81 -7.03 -20.48 25.73
CA HIS A 81 -7.76 -19.84 26.82
C HIS A 81 -8.11 -20.87 27.89
N TYR A 82 -7.64 -20.62 29.11
CA TYR A 82 -7.78 -21.48 30.28
C TYR A 82 -8.78 -20.86 31.26
N TYR A 83 -9.88 -21.55 31.49
CA TYR A 83 -11.00 -21.07 32.31
C TYR A 83 -11.03 -21.85 33.62
N TRP A 84 -10.60 -21.18 34.69
CA TRP A 84 -10.52 -21.72 36.04
C TRP A 84 -11.10 -20.71 37.03
N PHE A 85 -12.05 -21.15 37.85
CA PHE A 85 -12.84 -20.36 38.78
C PHE A 85 -12.79 -21.03 40.16
N ASP A 86 -11.80 -20.63 40.98
CA ASP A 86 -11.56 -21.08 42.37
C ASP A 86 -11.46 -22.61 42.62
N GLY A 87 -11.32 -23.40 41.54
CA GLY A 87 -11.25 -24.86 41.56
C GLY A 87 -12.17 -25.52 40.53
N HIS A 88 -13.24 -24.82 40.10
CA HIS A 88 -14.04 -25.25 38.95
C HIS A 88 -13.31 -24.92 37.64
N ARG A 89 -13.45 -25.76 36.62
CA ARG A 89 -12.95 -25.49 35.26
C ARG A 89 -14.11 -25.57 34.27
N LEU A 90 -14.01 -24.80 33.19
CA LEU A 90 -14.98 -24.81 32.09
C LEU A 90 -14.26 -24.99 30.75
N MET A 91 -14.93 -25.62 29.78
CA MET A 91 -14.40 -25.91 28.44
C MET A 91 -13.07 -26.66 28.43
N GLU A 92 -12.81 -27.43 29.49
CA GLU A 92 -11.54 -28.10 29.75
C GLU A 92 -11.30 -29.33 28.87
N LYS A 93 -12.38 -29.99 28.42
CA LYS A 93 -12.34 -31.30 27.75
C LYS A 93 -11.46 -31.34 26.50
N PRO A 94 -11.50 -30.36 25.57
CA PRO A 94 -10.60 -30.36 24.41
C PRO A 94 -9.14 -30.09 24.80
N VAL A 95 -8.89 -29.23 25.79
CA VAL A 95 -7.54 -28.86 26.25
C VAL A 95 -6.88 -30.04 26.99
N ASP A 96 -7.65 -30.79 27.76
CA ASP A 96 -7.22 -32.01 28.43
C ASP A 96 -6.99 -33.16 27.42
N ALA A 97 -7.85 -33.30 26.40
CA ALA A 97 -7.66 -34.26 25.33
C ALA A 97 -6.41 -33.96 24.48
N PHE A 98 -6.17 -32.69 24.15
CA PHE A 98 -4.95 -32.20 23.51
C PHE A 98 -3.69 -32.45 24.36
N LEU A 99 -3.79 -32.24 25.68
CA LEU A 99 -2.69 -32.56 26.59
C LEU A 99 -2.43 -34.07 26.59
N ALA A 100 -3.47 -34.91 26.66
CA ALA A 100 -3.35 -36.36 26.71
C ALA A 100 -2.71 -36.94 25.44
N ASP A 101 -3.17 -36.51 24.25
CA ASP A 101 -2.67 -37.02 22.98
C ASP A 101 -1.33 -36.38 22.58
N LYS A 102 -0.29 -37.22 22.55
CA LYS A 102 1.07 -36.83 22.16
C LYS A 102 1.30 -36.87 20.65
N SER A 103 0.34 -37.34 19.84
CA SER A 103 0.40 -37.25 18.39
C SER A 103 0.14 -35.83 17.87
N ILE A 104 -0.41 -34.95 18.70
CA ILE A 104 -0.65 -33.54 18.38
C ILE A 104 0.64 -32.75 18.69
N ASP A 105 1.62 -32.92 17.81
CA ASP A 105 2.94 -32.29 17.93
C ASP A 105 2.88 -30.82 17.48
N ILE A 106 2.51 -29.91 18.38
CA ILE A 106 2.70 -28.46 18.25
C ILE A 106 3.03 -27.85 19.62
N GLY A 107 3.76 -26.74 19.65
CA GLY A 107 4.01 -26.03 20.90
C GLY A 107 2.71 -25.48 21.50
N PHE A 108 2.65 -25.28 22.81
CA PHE A 108 1.47 -24.63 23.41
C PHE A 108 1.74 -23.93 24.74
N CYS A 109 0.91 -22.93 25.08
CA CYS A 109 0.84 -22.31 26.40
C CYS A 109 -0.62 -22.03 26.79
N LEU A 110 -0.81 -21.51 28.01
CA LEU A 110 -2.12 -21.16 28.55
C LEU A 110 -2.23 -19.65 28.82
N CYS A 111 -3.41 -19.10 28.53
CA CYS A 111 -3.85 -17.77 28.93
C CYS A 111 -5.00 -17.91 29.92
N TRP A 112 -4.77 -17.60 31.20
CA TRP A 112 -5.81 -17.67 32.22
C TRP A 112 -6.78 -16.49 32.07
N ALA A 113 -8.00 -16.81 31.65
CA ALA A 113 -9.10 -15.86 31.50
C ALA A 113 -9.73 -15.55 32.88
N ASN A 114 -8.99 -14.84 33.74
CA ASN A 114 -9.33 -14.62 35.16
C ASN A 114 -10.39 -13.53 35.41
N GLU A 115 -11.36 -13.38 34.52
CA GLU A 115 -12.50 -12.48 34.67
C GLU A 115 -13.80 -13.22 34.98
N ASN A 116 -14.77 -12.55 35.61
CA ASN A 116 -16.10 -13.11 35.85
C ASN A 116 -16.82 -13.34 34.52
N TRP A 117 -17.39 -14.53 34.33
CA TRP A 117 -18.28 -14.77 33.20
C TRP A 117 -19.60 -14.05 33.47
N THR A 118 -20.01 -13.18 32.55
CA THR A 118 -21.23 -12.38 32.63
C THR A 118 -22.10 -12.58 31.39
N ARG A 119 -23.42 -12.42 31.51
CA ARG A 119 -24.34 -12.35 30.36
C ARG A 119 -24.08 -11.06 29.57
N ARG A 120 -23.11 -11.11 28.65
CA ARG A 120 -22.79 -10.02 27.71
C ARG A 120 -23.43 -10.20 26.32
N TRP A 121 -23.93 -11.39 26.02
CA TRP A 121 -24.34 -11.79 24.66
C TRP A 121 -25.84 -11.51 24.35
N ASP A 122 -26.63 -11.14 25.36
CA ASP A 122 -28.09 -10.92 25.29
C ASP A 122 -28.51 -9.52 25.76
N ALA A 123 -27.54 -8.62 25.99
CA ALA A 123 -27.70 -7.29 26.58
C ALA A 123 -28.15 -7.24 28.06
N ALA A 124 -28.17 -8.37 28.79
CA ALA A 124 -28.40 -8.42 30.23
C ALA A 124 -27.10 -8.20 31.04
N GLU A 125 -26.40 -7.08 30.79
CA GLU A 125 -24.97 -6.83 31.06
C GLU A 125 -24.47 -6.95 32.53
N HIS A 126 -25.36 -7.28 33.47
CA HIS A 126 -25.11 -7.26 34.92
C HIS A 126 -25.26 -8.64 35.60
N GLU A 127 -25.70 -9.69 34.90
CA GLU A 127 -25.83 -11.03 35.48
C GLU A 127 -24.51 -11.82 35.38
N VAL A 128 -23.97 -12.25 36.53
CA VAL A 128 -22.75 -13.06 36.61
C VAL A 128 -23.13 -14.54 36.57
N LEU A 129 -22.68 -15.24 35.52
CA LEU A 129 -22.90 -16.67 35.32
C LEU A 129 -21.94 -17.52 36.17
N ILE A 130 -20.67 -17.10 36.27
CA ILE A 130 -19.71 -17.63 37.24
C ILE A 130 -18.71 -16.55 37.66
N ALA A 131 -18.48 -16.45 38.97
CA ALA A 131 -17.64 -15.43 39.60
C ALA A 131 -16.25 -15.98 39.98
N GLN A 132 -15.23 -15.13 39.97
CA GLN A 132 -13.96 -15.39 40.65
C GLN A 132 -14.10 -15.03 42.13
N THR A 133 -14.07 -16.03 43.01
CA THR A 133 -14.24 -15.87 44.47
C THR A 133 -12.93 -15.80 45.26
N TYR A 134 -11.82 -16.31 44.70
CA TYR A 134 -10.48 -16.27 45.30
C TYR A 134 -10.43 -16.69 46.79
N GLY A 135 -11.07 -17.81 47.12
CA GLY A 135 -11.14 -18.35 48.48
C GLY A 135 -9.79 -18.80 49.07
N PRO A 136 -9.76 -19.31 50.31
CA PRO A 136 -8.51 -19.70 50.98
C PRO A 136 -7.63 -20.60 50.10
N ASP A 137 -6.33 -20.34 50.02
CA ASP A 137 -5.33 -21.08 49.23
C ASP A 137 -5.61 -21.17 47.71
N TRP A 138 -6.38 -20.25 47.13
CA TRP A 138 -6.68 -20.24 45.68
C TRP A 138 -5.41 -20.18 44.81
N GLU A 139 -4.35 -19.50 45.25
CA GLU A 139 -3.10 -19.39 44.48
C GLU A 139 -2.44 -20.76 44.26
N LEU A 140 -2.52 -21.62 45.27
CA LEU A 140 -1.93 -22.96 45.25
C LEU A 140 -2.77 -23.88 44.38
N ARG A 141 -4.10 -23.92 44.57
CA ARG A 141 -5.01 -24.69 43.69
C ARG A 141 -4.87 -24.29 42.22
N PHE A 142 -4.78 -22.98 41.95
CA PHE A 142 -4.62 -22.48 40.59
C PHE A 142 -3.31 -22.98 39.97
N ILE A 143 -2.16 -22.73 40.61
CA ILE A 143 -0.87 -23.10 40.00
C ILE A 143 -0.66 -24.61 39.91
N GLU A 144 -1.18 -25.39 40.87
CA GLU A 144 -1.17 -26.85 40.84
C GLU A 144 -1.99 -27.41 39.67
N SER A 145 -3.12 -26.77 39.33
CA SER A 145 -3.92 -27.15 38.16
C SER A 145 -3.18 -27.00 36.83
N LEU A 146 -2.10 -26.18 36.80
CA LEU A 146 -1.26 -25.99 35.61
C LEU A 146 -0.10 -27.01 35.51
N PHE A 147 0.21 -27.75 36.58
CA PHE A 147 1.35 -28.67 36.61
C PHE A 147 1.33 -29.79 35.54
N PRO A 148 0.18 -30.36 35.12
CA PRO A 148 0.15 -31.35 34.03
C PRO A 148 0.66 -30.76 32.70
N TYR A 149 0.28 -29.52 32.39
CA TYR A 149 0.70 -28.82 31.18
C TYR A 149 2.15 -28.35 31.28
N PHE A 150 2.58 -27.77 32.41
CA PHE A 150 3.96 -27.32 32.64
C PHE A 150 5.00 -28.46 32.58
N ARG A 151 4.58 -29.72 32.73
CA ARG A 151 5.43 -30.91 32.60
C ARG A 151 5.44 -31.52 31.19
N ASP A 152 4.61 -31.04 30.26
CA ASP A 152 4.63 -31.48 28.87
C ASP A 152 5.85 -30.88 28.12
N PRO A 153 6.62 -31.69 27.35
CA PRO A 153 7.77 -31.19 26.60
C PRO A 153 7.41 -30.22 25.46
N ARG A 154 6.16 -30.24 24.98
CA ARG A 154 5.64 -29.26 23.99
C ARG A 154 5.31 -27.90 24.61
N TYR A 155 5.31 -27.77 25.94
CA TYR A 155 4.91 -26.53 26.60
C TYR A 155 5.90 -25.40 26.29
N LEU A 156 5.37 -24.25 25.82
CA LEU A 156 6.15 -23.12 25.34
C LEU A 156 6.97 -22.50 26.47
N ARG A 157 8.27 -22.32 26.19
CA ARG A 157 9.25 -21.78 27.13
C ARG A 157 9.97 -20.57 26.58
N VAL A 158 10.27 -19.64 27.50
CA VAL A 158 11.14 -18.48 27.33
C VAL A 158 12.23 -18.60 28.38
N ASP A 159 13.49 -18.53 27.97
CA ASP A 159 14.66 -18.67 28.84
C ASP A 159 14.59 -19.94 29.75
N GLY A 160 14.01 -21.03 29.22
CA GLY A 160 13.77 -22.32 29.89
C GLY A 160 12.50 -22.42 30.76
N LYS A 161 11.96 -21.28 31.19
CA LYS A 161 10.78 -21.17 32.07
C LYS A 161 9.47 -21.44 31.31
N PRO A 162 8.47 -22.16 31.88
CA PRO A 162 7.12 -22.23 31.31
C PRO A 162 6.48 -20.84 31.21
N LEU A 163 5.91 -20.50 30.05
CA LEU A 163 5.17 -19.25 29.85
C LEU A 163 3.71 -19.36 30.29
N LEU A 164 3.24 -18.42 31.12
CA LEU A 164 1.84 -18.29 31.54
C LEU A 164 1.36 -16.86 31.27
N VAL A 165 0.29 -16.70 30.47
CA VAL A 165 -0.39 -15.41 30.32
C VAL A 165 -1.51 -15.29 31.36
N VAL A 166 -1.61 -14.13 32.00
CA VAL A 166 -2.72 -13.76 32.91
C VAL A 166 -3.48 -12.60 32.26
N TYR A 167 -4.78 -12.78 32.02
CA TYR A 167 -5.55 -11.84 31.20
C TYR A 167 -5.86 -10.51 31.89
N ARG A 168 -6.09 -10.53 33.22
CA ARG A 168 -6.34 -9.33 34.04
C ARG A 168 -5.70 -9.46 35.44
N PRO A 169 -4.37 -9.32 35.60
CA PRO A 169 -3.76 -9.31 36.94
C PRO A 169 -4.34 -8.22 37.84
N GLN A 170 -4.85 -7.11 37.28
CA GLN A 170 -5.58 -6.08 38.02
C GLN A 170 -6.90 -6.53 38.70
N HIS A 171 -7.37 -7.76 38.45
CA HIS A 171 -8.50 -8.37 39.14
C HIS A 171 -8.10 -9.37 40.24
N LEU A 172 -6.80 -9.62 40.46
CA LEU A 172 -6.32 -10.50 41.53
C LEU A 172 -6.24 -9.74 42.87
N PRO A 173 -6.55 -10.37 44.03
CA PRO A 173 -6.50 -9.69 45.33
C PRO A 173 -5.12 -9.07 45.65
N ASP A 174 -4.05 -9.77 45.30
CA ASP A 174 -2.69 -9.23 45.17
C ASP A 174 -1.94 -10.05 44.10
N ALA A 175 -1.84 -9.50 42.89
CA ALA A 175 -1.17 -10.16 41.77
C ALA A 175 0.34 -10.41 42.01
N LYS A 176 1.00 -9.54 42.76
CA LYS A 176 2.43 -9.62 43.05
C LYS A 176 2.72 -10.70 44.09
N ALA A 177 1.93 -10.75 45.17
CA ALA A 177 1.99 -11.83 46.15
C ALA A 177 1.61 -13.18 45.50
N ALA A 178 0.57 -13.23 44.67
CA ALA A 178 0.19 -14.44 43.94
C ALA A 178 1.32 -14.92 43.00
N GLY A 179 1.86 -14.04 42.17
CA GLY A 179 2.99 -14.34 41.29
C GLY A 179 4.23 -14.85 42.05
N LYS A 180 4.53 -14.29 43.23
CA LYS A 180 5.59 -14.81 44.11
C LYS A 180 5.26 -16.20 44.67
N ARG A 181 4.05 -16.41 45.20
CA ARG A 181 3.59 -17.71 45.74
C ARG A 181 3.65 -18.81 44.67
N TRP A 182 3.21 -18.52 43.44
CA TRP A 182 3.29 -19.45 42.31
C TRP A 182 4.73 -19.86 42.00
N ARG A 183 5.65 -18.90 41.89
CA ARG A 183 7.08 -19.15 41.63
C ARG A 183 7.73 -19.99 42.75
N GLU A 184 7.44 -19.68 44.01
CA GLU A 184 7.94 -20.44 45.17
C GLU A 184 7.41 -21.89 45.19
N HIS A 185 6.13 -22.09 44.89
CA HIS A 185 5.52 -23.42 44.84
C HIS A 185 5.98 -24.25 43.62
N CYS A 186 6.11 -23.63 42.45
CA CYS A 186 6.68 -24.25 41.25
C CYS A 186 8.11 -24.76 41.48
N ARG A 187 8.96 -23.99 42.18
CA ARG A 187 10.29 -24.46 42.60
C ARG A 187 10.20 -25.65 43.56
N LYS A 188 9.36 -25.55 44.59
CA LYS A 188 9.14 -26.62 45.59
C LYS A 188 8.65 -27.93 44.97
N MET A 189 7.81 -27.86 43.94
CA MET A 189 7.18 -29.00 43.27
C MET A 189 7.89 -29.47 41.98
N GLY A 190 9.15 -29.05 41.78
CA GLY A 190 10.01 -29.52 40.70
C GLY A 190 9.66 -29.03 39.30
N ILE A 191 8.80 -28.00 39.17
CA ILE A 191 8.53 -27.30 37.90
C ILE A 191 9.69 -26.33 37.57
N GLY A 192 10.34 -25.78 38.60
CA GLY A 192 11.37 -24.76 38.47
C GLY A 192 10.79 -23.35 38.50
N GLU A 193 11.39 -22.44 37.74
CA GLU A 193 10.98 -21.02 37.66
C GLU A 193 10.02 -20.80 36.48
N ILE A 194 9.02 -19.92 36.64
CA ILE A 194 7.99 -19.63 35.62
C ILE A 194 8.12 -18.21 35.06
N HIS A 195 7.68 -18.03 33.81
CA HIS A 195 7.66 -16.75 33.09
C HIS A 195 6.22 -16.23 33.01
N ILE A 196 5.89 -15.23 33.84
CA ILE A 196 4.53 -14.71 33.97
C ILE A 196 4.35 -13.49 33.06
N VAL A 197 3.29 -13.49 32.25
CA VAL A 197 3.00 -12.45 31.24
C VAL A 197 1.68 -11.77 31.53
N ASN A 198 1.68 -10.43 31.59
CA ASN A 198 0.47 -9.60 31.72
C ASN A 198 -0.15 -9.32 30.34
N ALA A 199 -1.42 -9.64 30.11
CA ALA A 199 -2.13 -9.15 28.93
C ALA A 199 -2.45 -7.66 29.08
N LEU A 200 -1.97 -6.84 28.14
CA LEU A 200 -2.07 -5.37 28.21
C LEU A 200 -3.46 -4.90 27.74
N VAL A 201 -4.45 -5.00 28.64
CA VAL A 201 -5.88 -4.76 28.37
C VAL A 201 -6.54 -3.80 29.35
N HIS A 202 -7.65 -3.20 28.96
CA HIS A 202 -8.52 -2.38 29.83
C HIS A 202 -7.75 -1.27 30.58
N GLY A 203 -6.86 -0.57 29.88
CA GLY A 203 -6.02 0.50 30.45
C GLY A 203 -4.77 0.03 31.21
N ASN A 204 -4.67 -1.26 31.55
CA ASN A 204 -3.43 -1.86 32.03
C ASN A 204 -2.41 -1.89 30.88
N ASN A 205 -1.34 -1.11 31.00
CA ASN A 205 -0.27 -0.97 30.02
C ASN A 205 1.13 -1.19 30.63
N ASP A 206 1.21 -1.58 31.91
CA ASP A 206 2.47 -1.83 32.59
C ASP A 206 2.41 -3.15 33.36
N TYR A 207 3.33 -4.06 33.07
CA TYR A 207 3.44 -5.36 33.74
C TYR A 207 4.38 -5.33 34.94
N GLU A 208 5.29 -4.35 35.01
CA GLU A 208 6.35 -4.31 36.03
C GLU A 208 5.77 -4.02 37.43
N GLN A 209 4.63 -3.32 37.51
CA GLN A 209 3.89 -3.09 38.76
C GLN A 209 3.47 -4.38 39.49
N TYR A 210 3.37 -5.52 38.79
CA TYR A 210 3.00 -6.82 39.34
C TYR A 210 4.20 -7.74 39.58
N GLU A 211 5.43 -7.29 39.30
CA GLU A 211 6.65 -8.12 39.26
C GLU A 211 6.52 -9.35 38.33
N PHE A 212 5.79 -9.18 37.22
CA PHE A 212 5.68 -10.16 36.14
C PHE A 212 6.90 -10.04 35.19
N ASP A 213 7.21 -11.10 34.44
CA ASP A 213 8.41 -11.16 33.58
C ASP A 213 8.25 -10.35 32.27
N ALA A 214 7.01 -10.24 31.76
CA ALA A 214 6.71 -9.60 30.49
C ALA A 214 5.26 -9.07 30.39
N GLY A 215 5.00 -8.28 29.35
CA GLY A 215 3.65 -7.98 28.85
C GLY A 215 3.39 -8.63 27.49
N VAL A 216 2.12 -8.79 27.12
CA VAL A 216 1.71 -9.14 25.76
C VAL A 216 0.60 -8.20 25.29
N GLU A 217 0.73 -7.69 24.08
CA GLU A 217 -0.32 -6.87 23.46
C GLU A 217 -1.59 -7.72 23.24
N PHE A 218 -2.78 -7.12 23.34
CA PHE A 218 -4.04 -7.82 23.08
C PHE A 218 -5.00 -6.93 22.27
N PRO A 219 -4.65 -6.58 21.02
CA PRO A 219 -5.52 -5.80 20.16
C PRO A 219 -6.86 -6.54 19.93
N PRO A 220 -8.00 -5.82 19.87
CA PRO A 220 -8.15 -4.37 19.78
C PRO A 220 -8.24 -3.62 21.14
N HIS A 221 -7.81 -4.18 22.28
CA HIS A 221 -7.78 -3.39 23.52
C HIS A 221 -6.74 -2.26 23.50
N ASN A 222 -6.97 -1.21 24.30
CA ASN A 222 -6.06 -0.08 24.49
C ASN A 222 -5.70 0.70 23.18
N MET A 223 -6.59 0.72 22.18
CA MET A 223 -6.50 1.61 21.00
C MET A 223 -6.62 3.09 21.39
N LYS A 224 -6.03 3.99 20.60
CA LYS A 224 -5.94 5.44 20.88
C LYS A 224 -6.35 6.36 19.71
N PHE A 225 -7.49 6.10 19.09
CA PHE A 225 -8.02 6.90 17.97
C PHE A 225 -9.55 6.88 17.95
N HIS A 226 -10.14 7.81 17.19
CA HIS A 226 -11.60 7.91 17.05
C HIS A 226 -12.17 6.87 16.09
N GLY A 227 -13.44 6.52 16.32
CA GLY A 227 -14.21 5.64 15.45
C GLY A 227 -14.72 6.36 14.21
N VAL A 228 -15.01 5.59 13.17
CA VAL A 228 -15.57 6.04 11.89
C VAL A 228 -17.03 5.57 11.74
N ASN A 229 -17.83 5.71 12.81
CA ASN A 229 -19.22 5.22 12.81
C ASN A 229 -20.05 5.79 11.66
N ASP A 230 -19.82 7.06 11.32
CA ASP A 230 -20.61 7.81 10.33
C ASP A 230 -20.37 7.35 8.87
N ILE A 231 -19.41 6.45 8.62
CA ILE A 231 -19.18 5.86 7.29
C ILE A 231 -19.77 4.45 7.12
N LEU A 232 -20.39 3.86 8.15
CA LEU A 232 -21.07 2.57 8.05
C LEU A 232 -22.53 2.75 7.57
N PRO A 233 -22.88 2.31 6.35
CA PRO A 233 -24.21 2.52 5.80
C PRO A 233 -25.14 1.36 6.19
N THR A 234 -25.41 1.21 7.48
CA THR A 234 -26.20 0.08 8.01
C THR A 234 -27.69 0.20 7.70
N TYR A 235 -28.35 -0.93 7.46
CA TYR A 235 -29.80 -0.99 7.18
C TYR A 235 -30.66 -0.50 8.36
N GLU A 236 -30.11 -0.54 9.56
CA GLU A 236 -30.70 -0.09 10.82
C GLU A 236 -29.66 0.76 11.57
N LYS A 237 -30.06 1.52 12.60
CA LYS A 237 -29.11 2.37 13.35
C LYS A 237 -27.98 1.54 13.97
N TYR A 238 -26.75 1.82 13.57
CA TYR A 238 -25.55 1.31 14.26
C TYR A 238 -25.33 2.06 15.58
N ASN A 239 -25.13 1.32 16.67
CA ASN A 239 -24.85 1.85 18.00
C ASN A 239 -23.53 1.25 18.57
N GLY A 240 -22.73 0.62 17.71
CA GLY A 240 -21.43 0.03 18.03
C GLY A 240 -20.28 1.00 17.78
N TYR A 241 -19.12 0.45 17.41
CA TYR A 241 -17.91 1.17 17.07
C TYR A 241 -17.33 0.66 15.74
N ALA A 242 -16.95 1.55 14.84
CA ALA A 242 -16.30 1.22 13.57
C ALA A 242 -14.90 1.82 13.54
N VAL A 243 -13.90 1.08 13.05
CA VAL A 243 -12.51 1.59 12.95
C VAL A 243 -11.84 1.08 11.68
N GLU A 244 -10.98 1.89 11.06
CA GLU A 244 -10.14 1.45 9.93
C GLU A 244 -8.98 0.59 10.47
N TYR A 245 -8.82 -0.65 9.96
CA TYR A 245 -7.73 -1.59 10.28
C TYR A 245 -6.36 -0.91 10.22
N ALA A 246 -6.19 -0.06 9.21
CA ALA A 246 -5.00 0.73 8.94
C ALA A 246 -4.58 1.64 10.11
N ASN A 247 -5.51 2.06 10.97
CA ASN A 247 -5.20 2.90 12.14
C ASN A 247 -4.80 2.04 13.34
N ILE A 248 -5.45 0.89 13.54
CA ILE A 248 -5.10 -0.11 14.56
C ILE A 248 -3.66 -0.58 14.36
N ALA A 249 -3.33 -1.05 13.16
CA ALA A 249 -2.00 -1.57 12.86
C ALA A 249 -0.91 -0.49 13.02
N ARG A 250 -1.18 0.77 12.63
CA ARG A 250 -0.23 1.89 12.80
C ARG A 250 -0.01 2.26 14.27
N ASP A 251 -1.06 2.34 15.09
CA ASP A 251 -0.94 2.58 16.53
C ASP A 251 -0.03 1.52 17.16
N PHE A 252 -0.35 0.23 16.98
CA PHE A 252 0.42 -0.86 17.57
C PHE A 252 1.87 -0.91 17.06
N LEU A 253 2.12 -0.69 15.76
CA LEU A 253 3.50 -0.61 15.22
C LEU A 253 4.28 0.60 15.77
N SER A 254 3.62 1.73 16.05
CA SER A 254 4.27 2.95 16.56
C SER A 254 4.75 2.86 18.02
N ARG A 255 4.26 1.88 18.79
CA ARG A 255 4.59 1.70 20.21
C ARG A 255 6.05 1.25 20.36
N ASP A 256 6.86 2.05 21.06
CA ASP A 256 8.23 1.69 21.40
C ASP A 256 8.27 0.64 22.54
N HIS A 257 8.57 -0.59 22.18
CA HIS A 257 8.80 -1.72 23.09
C HIS A 257 10.29 -2.09 23.22
N SER A 258 11.22 -1.22 22.81
CA SER A 258 12.66 -1.49 22.88
C SER A 258 13.14 -1.71 24.33
N ARG A 259 12.60 -0.94 25.29
CA ARG A 259 13.08 -0.91 26.69
C ARG A 259 12.37 -1.89 27.64
N LYS A 260 11.10 -2.22 27.39
CA LYS A 260 10.31 -3.16 28.21
C LYS A 260 10.10 -4.48 27.46
N ARG A 261 10.07 -5.63 28.16
CA ARG A 261 9.79 -6.95 27.56
C ARG A 261 8.29 -7.09 27.29
N ILE A 262 7.84 -6.50 26.19
CA ILE A 262 6.47 -6.63 25.68
C ILE A 262 6.50 -7.44 24.37
N TYR A 263 5.69 -8.49 24.31
CA TYR A 263 5.45 -9.28 23.10
C TYR A 263 4.40 -8.60 22.23
N ARG A 264 4.70 -8.47 20.93
CA ARG A 264 3.78 -7.86 19.96
C ARG A 264 2.69 -8.82 19.54
N THR A 265 1.51 -8.27 19.23
CA THR A 265 0.35 -9.06 18.82
C THR A 265 -0.35 -8.40 17.63
N VAL A 266 -0.83 -9.23 16.69
CA VAL A 266 -1.61 -8.81 15.52
C VAL A 266 -2.92 -9.59 15.43
N PHE A 267 -3.87 -9.15 14.61
CA PHE A 267 -5.06 -9.94 14.24
C PHE A 267 -5.38 -9.85 12.74
N PRO A 268 -6.02 -10.87 12.13
CA PRO A 268 -6.31 -10.88 10.70
C PRO A 268 -7.50 -10.00 10.30
N ASP A 269 -8.57 -10.04 11.11
CA ASP A 269 -9.81 -9.29 10.97
C ASP A 269 -10.48 -9.19 12.36
N TRP A 270 -11.49 -8.34 12.54
CA TRP A 270 -12.31 -8.29 13.75
C TRP A 270 -13.71 -7.74 13.44
N ASP A 271 -14.72 -8.55 13.73
CA ASP A 271 -16.15 -8.25 13.56
C ASP A 271 -16.97 -9.12 14.53
N ASN A 272 -17.38 -8.55 15.67
CA ASN A 272 -18.18 -9.27 16.66
C ASN A 272 -19.71 -9.07 16.54
N THR A 273 -20.19 -8.76 15.32
CA THR A 273 -21.62 -8.70 14.97
C THR A 273 -22.36 -9.97 15.36
N ALA A 274 -21.71 -11.14 15.25
CA ALA A 274 -22.28 -12.43 15.65
C ALA A 274 -22.63 -12.53 17.15
N ARG A 275 -21.91 -11.82 18.03
CA ARG A 275 -22.16 -11.78 19.49
C ARG A 275 -23.08 -10.64 19.91
N VAL A 276 -22.98 -9.45 19.30
CA VAL A 276 -23.65 -8.22 19.82
C VAL A 276 -24.39 -7.37 18.77
N LYS A 277 -24.59 -7.88 17.55
CA LYS A 277 -25.38 -7.26 16.46
C LYS A 277 -24.95 -5.81 16.18
N ASN A 278 -25.88 -4.85 16.12
CA ASN A 278 -25.63 -3.44 15.82
C ASN A 278 -24.83 -2.68 16.91
N ARG A 279 -24.39 -3.35 17.98
CA ARG A 279 -23.48 -2.82 19.01
C ARG A 279 -22.03 -3.30 18.85
N ALA A 280 -21.70 -3.93 17.73
CA ALA A 280 -20.39 -4.53 17.47
C ALA A 280 -19.21 -3.55 17.50
N LEU A 281 -18.01 -4.10 17.64
CA LEU A 281 -16.80 -3.53 17.06
C LEU A 281 -16.61 -4.16 15.67
N ILE A 282 -16.60 -3.33 14.63
CA ILE A 282 -16.35 -3.72 13.24
C ILE A 282 -15.08 -3.04 12.76
N VAL A 283 -14.13 -3.84 12.27
CA VAL A 283 -12.88 -3.35 11.68
C VAL A 283 -12.99 -3.33 10.16
N LEU A 284 -12.88 -2.13 9.60
CA LEU A 284 -13.00 -1.87 8.17
C LEU A 284 -11.63 -1.94 7.48
N GLY A 285 -11.58 -2.54 6.30
CA GLY A 285 -10.33 -2.71 5.55
C GLY A 285 -9.45 -3.86 6.05
N SER A 286 -9.98 -4.82 6.79
CA SER A 286 -9.31 -6.10 7.10
C SER A 286 -9.08 -6.92 5.83
N THR A 287 -7.92 -6.73 5.19
CA THR A 287 -7.52 -7.51 4.00
C THR A 287 -6.36 -8.42 4.33
N VAL A 288 -6.23 -9.53 3.60
CA VAL A 288 -5.07 -10.43 3.70
C VAL A 288 -3.74 -9.68 3.57
N ALA A 289 -3.66 -8.69 2.67
CA ALA A 289 -2.47 -7.86 2.51
C ALA A 289 -2.23 -6.91 3.70
N ASN A 290 -3.29 -6.35 4.31
CA ASN A 290 -3.19 -5.54 5.52
C ASN A 290 -2.73 -6.36 6.75
N TYR A 291 -3.20 -7.60 6.87
CA TYR A 291 -2.67 -8.53 7.86
C TYR A 291 -1.19 -8.88 7.60
N GLU A 292 -0.82 -9.20 6.36
CA GLU A 292 0.57 -9.49 5.97
C GLU A 292 1.49 -8.32 6.32
N ARG A 293 1.06 -7.08 6.08
CA ARG A 293 1.76 -5.84 6.47
C ARG A 293 1.97 -5.72 7.98
N TRP A 294 0.92 -5.92 8.77
CA TRP A 294 1.01 -5.76 10.23
C TRP A 294 1.84 -6.87 10.89
N LEU A 295 1.69 -8.12 10.42
CA LEU A 295 2.52 -9.23 10.83
C LEU A 295 3.99 -8.99 10.44
N ARG A 296 4.26 -8.51 9.23
CA ARG A 296 5.63 -8.17 8.76
C ARG A 296 6.28 -7.08 9.60
N GLY A 297 5.59 -5.95 9.81
CA GLY A 297 6.09 -4.86 10.64
C GLY A 297 6.38 -5.32 12.08
N SER A 298 5.44 -6.05 12.70
CA SER A 298 5.60 -6.59 14.05
C SER A 298 6.74 -7.60 14.13
N SER A 299 6.89 -8.45 13.11
CA SER A 299 7.98 -9.44 13.01
C SER A 299 9.35 -8.78 12.89
N SER A 300 9.50 -7.77 12.04
CA SER A 300 10.75 -7.03 11.87
C SER A 300 11.13 -6.27 13.15
N LEU A 301 10.17 -5.59 13.79
CA LEU A 301 10.40 -4.89 15.06
C LEU A 301 10.75 -5.85 16.19
N THR A 302 10.12 -7.02 16.27
CA THR A 302 10.49 -8.06 17.26
C THR A 302 11.89 -8.62 16.99
N ARG A 303 12.27 -8.87 15.73
CA ARG A 303 13.63 -9.32 15.37
C ARG A 303 14.70 -8.28 15.69
N ALA A 304 14.41 -6.98 15.53
CA ALA A 304 15.32 -5.89 15.88
C ALA A 304 15.46 -5.67 17.40
N ASN A 305 14.38 -5.85 18.16
CA ASN A 305 14.29 -5.45 19.58
C ASN A 305 14.40 -6.61 20.60
N ARG A 306 14.61 -7.87 20.15
CA ARG A 306 14.65 -9.06 21.03
C ARG A 306 15.75 -10.04 20.62
N ALA A 307 16.41 -10.64 21.63
CA ALA A 307 17.29 -11.79 21.45
C ALA A 307 16.50 -13.03 20.99
N GLU A 308 17.13 -13.98 20.29
CA GLU A 308 16.45 -15.14 19.68
C GLU A 308 15.52 -15.93 20.63
N SER A 309 15.88 -16.12 21.91
CA SER A 309 15.03 -16.85 22.87
C SER A 309 13.70 -16.16 23.16
N ASP A 310 13.66 -14.84 22.96
CA ASP A 310 12.58 -13.92 23.34
C ASP A 310 11.83 -13.34 22.11
N GLN A 311 12.17 -13.81 20.90
CA GLN A 311 11.47 -13.44 19.66
C GLN A 311 10.13 -14.20 19.54
N LEU A 312 9.12 -13.71 20.27
CA LEU A 312 7.72 -14.11 20.13
C LEU A 312 6.88 -12.98 19.49
N VAL A 313 5.99 -13.34 18.58
CA VAL A 313 4.84 -12.52 18.15
C VAL A 313 3.58 -13.36 18.31
N PHE A 314 2.57 -12.80 18.98
CA PHE A 314 1.27 -13.46 19.14
C PHE A 314 0.32 -13.08 17.99
N ILE A 315 -0.64 -13.96 17.71
CA ILE A 315 -1.70 -13.70 16.74
C ILE A 315 -3.04 -13.98 17.42
N ASN A 316 -3.89 -12.96 17.49
CA ASN A 316 -5.27 -13.08 17.94
C ASN A 316 -6.16 -13.30 16.71
N ALA A 317 -6.86 -14.42 16.54
CA ALA A 317 -6.65 -15.74 17.11
C ALA A 317 -6.52 -16.80 16.00
N TRP A 318 -6.36 -18.06 16.36
CA TRP A 318 -6.58 -19.19 15.47
C TRP A 318 -8.05 -19.23 15.04
N ASN A 319 -8.99 -19.17 15.99
CA ASN A 319 -10.40 -19.54 15.79
C ASN A 319 -11.45 -18.71 16.57
N GLU A 320 -11.27 -17.41 16.83
CA GLU A 320 -12.33 -16.56 17.42
C GLU A 320 -13.41 -16.18 16.37
N TRP A 321 -14.14 -17.18 15.87
CA TRP A 321 -15.08 -17.06 14.75
C TRP A 321 -16.20 -16.03 14.97
N ALA A 322 -16.76 -15.95 16.18
CA ALA A 322 -17.83 -15.02 16.49
C ALA A 322 -17.34 -13.58 16.77
N GLU A 323 -16.02 -13.35 16.75
CA GLU A 323 -15.40 -12.02 16.70
C GLU A 323 -14.74 -11.73 15.35
N GLY A 324 -14.96 -12.57 14.32
CA GLY A 324 -14.31 -12.42 13.02
C GLY A 324 -12.79 -12.62 13.04
N CYS A 325 -12.23 -13.07 14.17
CA CYS A 325 -10.84 -12.89 14.55
C CYS A 325 -10.07 -14.23 14.46
N TYR A 326 -9.97 -14.78 13.25
CA TYR A 326 -9.47 -16.14 13.02
C TYR A 326 -8.47 -16.23 11.86
N LEU A 327 -7.51 -17.15 12.00
CA LEU A 327 -6.63 -17.61 10.92
C LEU A 327 -7.22 -18.80 10.15
N GLU A 328 -8.23 -19.49 10.70
CA GLU A 328 -8.81 -20.67 10.05
C GLU A 328 -9.43 -20.36 8.68
N PRO A 329 -9.38 -21.30 7.71
CA PRO A 329 -9.87 -21.04 6.36
C PRO A 329 -11.37 -20.78 6.31
N ASP A 330 -11.76 -19.68 5.66
CA ASP A 330 -13.15 -19.29 5.40
C ASP A 330 -13.48 -19.28 3.89
N ARG A 331 -14.72 -18.96 3.54
CA ARG A 331 -15.23 -18.91 2.15
C ARG A 331 -14.92 -17.60 1.41
N THR A 332 -14.33 -16.61 2.07
CA THR A 332 -14.14 -15.24 1.55
C THR A 332 -12.66 -14.95 1.25
N HIS A 333 -11.77 -15.42 2.12
CA HIS A 333 -10.32 -15.28 2.08
C HIS A 333 -9.61 -16.61 1.76
N GLY A 334 -10.30 -17.75 1.89
CA GLY A 334 -9.69 -19.08 1.75
C GLY A 334 -8.58 -19.27 2.78
N ARG A 335 -7.40 -19.70 2.33
CA ARG A 335 -6.19 -19.79 3.16
C ARG A 335 -5.38 -18.50 3.23
N GLY A 336 -5.88 -17.36 2.72
CA GLY A 336 -5.11 -16.15 2.50
C GLY A 336 -4.31 -15.66 3.72
N PHE A 337 -4.91 -15.65 4.93
CA PHE A 337 -4.21 -15.25 6.16
C PHE A 337 -3.11 -16.25 6.59
N LEU A 338 -3.30 -17.55 6.34
CA LEU A 338 -2.29 -18.57 6.58
C LEU A 338 -1.13 -18.45 5.59
N GLU A 339 -1.42 -18.25 4.31
CA GLU A 339 -0.39 -18.03 3.29
C GLU A 339 0.40 -16.73 3.52
N ALA A 340 -0.28 -15.65 3.96
CA ALA A 340 0.37 -14.43 4.41
C ALA A 340 1.30 -14.68 5.61
N THR A 341 0.83 -15.45 6.60
CA THR A 341 1.66 -15.85 7.75
C THR A 341 2.92 -16.59 7.31
N LEU A 342 2.79 -17.54 6.36
CA LEU A 342 3.90 -18.29 5.80
C LEU A 342 4.87 -17.40 4.99
N ARG A 343 4.35 -16.45 4.20
CA ARG A 343 5.17 -15.47 3.45
C ARG A 343 6.01 -14.60 4.40
N VAL A 344 5.45 -14.11 5.50
CA VAL A 344 6.21 -13.34 6.49
C VAL A 344 7.19 -14.23 7.27
N LYS A 345 6.77 -15.43 7.67
CA LYS A 345 7.64 -16.43 8.35
C LYS A 345 8.92 -16.69 7.56
N ASN A 346 8.78 -16.87 6.25
CA ASN A 346 9.85 -17.21 5.31
C ASN A 346 10.60 -15.99 4.75
N GLY A 347 10.17 -14.76 5.06
CA GLY A 347 10.76 -13.53 4.49
C GLY A 347 10.46 -13.31 3.00
N THR A 348 9.46 -14.00 2.44
CA THR A 348 9.03 -13.91 1.02
C THR A 348 7.81 -13.02 0.81
N SER A 349 7.40 -12.27 1.84
CA SER A 349 6.31 -11.28 1.78
C SER A 349 6.66 -10.11 0.85
N VAL A 350 5.90 -9.97 -0.24
CA VAL A 350 6.05 -8.90 -1.25
C VAL A 350 5.10 -7.71 -1.07
N VAL A 351 4.31 -7.68 0.01
CA VAL A 351 3.41 -6.54 0.28
C VAL A 351 4.19 -5.29 0.71
N ASP A 352 3.79 -4.15 0.13
CA ASP A 352 4.24 -2.80 0.49
C ASP A 352 3.65 -2.29 1.81
N ASP A 353 4.18 -1.23 2.41
CA ASP A 353 3.70 -0.68 3.69
C ASP A 353 2.44 0.22 3.61
N ILE A 354 1.76 0.35 2.46
CA ILE A 354 0.47 1.05 2.43
C ILE A 354 -0.63 0.10 2.83
N TYR A 355 -1.17 0.29 4.04
CA TYR A 355 -2.47 -0.27 4.39
C TYR A 355 -3.54 0.27 3.44
N ASP A 356 -4.24 -0.65 2.78
CA ASP A 356 -5.49 -0.33 2.08
C ASP A 356 -6.54 0.14 3.11
N VAL A 357 -7.42 1.05 2.74
CA VAL A 357 -8.50 1.58 3.59
C VAL A 357 -9.86 1.28 2.97
N ALA A 358 -10.94 1.39 3.75
CA ALA A 358 -12.29 1.20 3.24
C ALA A 358 -12.55 2.14 2.03
N PRO A 359 -13.04 1.65 0.87
CA PRO A 359 -13.12 2.47 -0.33
C PRO A 359 -14.06 3.68 -0.15
N GLU A 360 -13.55 4.89 -0.39
CA GLU A 360 -14.35 6.13 -0.43
C GLU A 360 -15.57 6.03 -1.35
N ARG A 361 -15.47 5.18 -2.38
CA ARG A 361 -16.55 4.86 -3.30
C ARG A 361 -17.80 4.29 -2.61
N MET A 362 -17.65 3.51 -1.54
CA MET A 362 -18.78 3.02 -0.73
C MET A 362 -19.48 4.18 0.00
N ARG A 363 -18.70 5.14 0.50
CA ARG A 363 -19.20 6.36 1.15
C ARG A 363 -19.99 7.23 0.16
N PHE A 364 -19.45 7.43 -1.06
CA PHE A 364 -20.08 8.26 -2.09
C PHE A 364 -21.33 7.60 -2.70
N GLU A 365 -21.25 6.32 -3.09
CA GLU A 365 -22.35 5.66 -3.82
C GLU A 365 -23.58 5.38 -2.93
N LEU A 366 -23.42 5.12 -1.62
CA LEU A 366 -24.57 5.03 -0.70
C LEU A 366 -24.98 6.36 -0.09
N GLY A 367 -24.06 7.31 0.12
CA GLY A 367 -24.41 8.68 0.53
C GLY A 367 -25.36 9.35 -0.46
N GLN A 368 -25.14 9.17 -1.77
CA GLN A 368 -26.07 9.62 -2.79
C GLN A 368 -27.40 8.85 -2.81
N GLN A 369 -27.42 7.55 -2.50
CA GLN A 369 -28.65 6.74 -2.55
C GLN A 369 -29.58 6.99 -1.36
N LEU A 370 -29.03 7.08 -0.14
CA LEU A 370 -29.82 7.30 1.08
C LEU A 370 -30.39 8.72 1.15
N ALA A 371 -29.69 9.72 0.60
CA ALA A 371 -30.14 11.12 0.57
C ALA A 371 -31.39 11.37 -0.31
N VAL A 372 -31.76 10.45 -1.21
CA VAL A 372 -32.97 10.58 -2.07
C VAL A 372 -34.21 9.92 -1.48
N ILE A 373 -34.10 9.21 -0.35
CA ILE A 373 -35.20 8.41 0.21
C ILE A 373 -35.81 9.13 1.42
N PRO A 374 -37.06 9.64 1.31
CA PRO A 374 -37.79 10.21 2.43
C PRO A 374 -37.85 9.24 3.61
N GLU A 375 -37.69 9.77 4.81
CA GLU A 375 -37.64 8.99 6.05
C GLU A 375 -38.88 8.10 6.24
N GLU A 376 -40.04 8.62 5.83
CA GLU A 376 -41.36 7.99 5.93
C GLU A 376 -41.56 6.77 5.00
N THR A 377 -40.75 6.61 3.94
CA THR A 377 -40.86 5.49 2.98
C THR A 377 -39.65 4.56 3.00
N ARG A 378 -38.65 4.86 3.82
CA ARG A 378 -37.35 4.19 3.87
C ARG A 378 -37.47 2.69 4.15
N ASP A 379 -38.21 2.29 5.17
CA ASP A 379 -38.35 0.88 5.58
C ASP A 379 -39.05 0.02 4.52
N ALA A 380 -40.06 0.58 3.83
CA ALA A 380 -40.80 -0.12 2.79
C ALA A 380 -39.94 -0.37 1.55
N GLU A 381 -39.14 0.62 1.14
CA GLU A 381 -38.22 0.47 0.01
C GLU A 381 -37.01 -0.41 0.37
N ILE A 382 -36.51 -0.36 1.61
CA ILE A 382 -35.51 -1.32 2.15
C ILE A 382 -36.06 -2.75 2.09
N ALA A 383 -37.28 -3.01 2.56
CA ALA A 383 -37.88 -4.35 2.52
C ALA A 383 -38.04 -4.87 1.08
N LYS A 384 -38.41 -3.99 0.14
CA LYS A 384 -38.53 -4.27 -1.30
C LYS A 384 -37.18 -4.55 -1.95
N LEU A 385 -36.13 -3.80 -1.59
CA LEU A 385 -34.74 -4.03 -2.03
C LEU A 385 -34.18 -5.35 -1.46
N ARG A 386 -34.35 -5.61 -0.16
CA ARG A 386 -34.02 -6.90 0.48
C ARG A 386 -34.69 -8.06 -0.28
N ALA A 387 -36.00 -7.97 -0.55
CA ALA A 387 -36.73 -8.98 -1.30
C ALA A 387 -36.29 -9.11 -2.77
N ALA A 388 -35.86 -8.03 -3.42
CA ALA A 388 -35.28 -8.08 -4.77
C ALA A 388 -33.92 -8.81 -4.76
N LYS A 389 -33.03 -8.49 -3.81
CA LYS A 389 -31.70 -9.09 -3.70
C LYS A 389 -31.74 -10.57 -3.33
N ILE A 390 -32.65 -10.99 -2.44
CA ILE A 390 -32.88 -12.41 -2.11
C ILE A 390 -33.27 -13.21 -3.37
N ARG A 391 -34.13 -12.65 -4.24
CA ARG A 391 -34.50 -13.29 -5.52
C ARG A 391 -33.34 -13.33 -6.52
N GLU A 392 -32.50 -12.30 -6.57
CA GLU A 392 -31.29 -12.27 -7.41
C GLU A 392 -30.26 -13.33 -6.97
N ILE A 393 -30.07 -13.51 -5.66
CA ILE A 393 -29.17 -14.53 -5.10
C ILE A 393 -29.70 -15.94 -5.37
N ALA A 394 -30.99 -16.20 -5.14
CA ALA A 394 -31.60 -17.51 -5.45
C ALA A 394 -31.57 -17.84 -6.96
N ASP A 395 -31.74 -16.85 -7.82
CA ASP A 395 -31.58 -16.97 -9.28
C ASP A 395 -30.12 -17.25 -9.69
N LEU A 396 -29.13 -16.63 -9.02
CA LEU A 396 -27.72 -16.95 -9.20
C LEU A 396 -27.36 -18.37 -8.72
N GLU A 397 -27.89 -18.82 -7.59
CA GLU A 397 -27.71 -20.20 -7.11
C GLU A 397 -28.35 -21.22 -8.06
N GLY A 398 -29.56 -20.95 -8.56
CA GLY A 398 -30.20 -21.73 -9.61
C GLY A 398 -29.38 -21.79 -10.90
N LYS A 399 -28.75 -20.67 -11.31
CA LYS A 399 -27.85 -20.61 -12.47
C LYS A 399 -26.55 -21.37 -12.24
N VAL A 400 -25.97 -21.35 -11.04
CA VAL A 400 -24.79 -22.15 -10.68
C VAL A 400 -25.14 -23.65 -10.63
N ALA A 401 -26.34 -24.01 -10.17
CA ALA A 401 -26.84 -25.38 -10.22
C ALA A 401 -27.03 -25.87 -11.67
N LEU A 402 -27.65 -25.04 -12.53
CA LEU A 402 -27.78 -25.31 -13.97
C LEU A 402 -26.41 -25.44 -14.66
N LEU A 403 -25.43 -24.59 -14.35
CA LEU A 403 -24.08 -24.68 -14.91
C LEU A 403 -23.35 -25.96 -14.47
N LYS A 404 -23.54 -26.42 -13.23
CA LYS A 404 -23.05 -27.72 -12.76
C LYS A 404 -23.76 -28.88 -13.46
N GLN A 405 -25.07 -28.78 -13.64
CA GLN A 405 -25.88 -29.81 -14.30
C GLN A 405 -25.54 -29.92 -15.80
N GLU A 406 -25.29 -28.80 -16.47
CA GLU A 406 -24.86 -28.75 -17.86
C GLU A 406 -23.40 -29.22 -18.02
N ALA A 407 -22.50 -28.89 -17.09
CA ALA A 407 -21.15 -29.47 -17.06
C ALA A 407 -21.20 -31.01 -16.92
N ASN A 408 -22.08 -31.54 -16.07
CA ASN A 408 -22.31 -32.98 -15.94
C ASN A 408 -22.95 -33.57 -17.21
N ARG A 409 -23.88 -32.86 -17.87
CA ARG A 409 -24.49 -33.28 -19.15
C ARG A 409 -23.43 -33.39 -20.25
N LEU A 410 -22.56 -32.38 -20.35
CA LEU A 410 -21.44 -32.35 -21.30
C LEU A 410 -20.40 -33.45 -21.00
N GLN A 411 -20.20 -33.84 -19.74
CA GLN A 411 -19.40 -35.01 -19.37
C GLN A 411 -20.10 -36.35 -19.72
N SER A 412 -21.43 -36.41 -19.78
CA SER A 412 -22.19 -37.62 -20.12
C SER A 412 -22.30 -37.94 -21.62
N GLY A 413 -21.98 -36.96 -22.49
CA GLY A 413 -21.58 -37.17 -23.89
C GLY A 413 -22.60 -37.76 -24.87
N SER A 414 -23.39 -36.91 -25.54
CA SER A 414 -24.27 -37.34 -26.65
C SER A 414 -24.47 -36.36 -27.81
N GLU A 415 -23.90 -35.14 -27.80
CA GLU A 415 -24.10 -34.12 -28.85
C GLU A 415 -22.77 -33.46 -29.30
N PRO A 416 -22.60 -33.11 -30.60
CA PRO A 416 -21.37 -32.52 -31.12
C PRO A 416 -21.34 -30.98 -30.98
N VAL A 417 -20.30 -30.44 -30.33
CA VAL A 417 -20.14 -29.00 -30.08
C VAL A 417 -19.06 -28.38 -31.01
N PRO A 418 -19.25 -27.16 -31.56
CA PRO A 418 -18.30 -26.54 -32.50
C PRO A 418 -16.89 -26.25 -31.95
N ALA A 419 -15.89 -26.28 -32.84
CA ALA A 419 -14.45 -26.27 -32.52
C ALA A 419 -13.97 -25.15 -31.58
N ALA A 420 -14.57 -23.95 -31.61
CA ALA A 420 -14.18 -22.84 -30.73
C ALA A 420 -14.45 -23.13 -29.23
N HIS A 421 -15.42 -23.98 -28.91
CA HIS A 421 -15.59 -24.48 -27.53
C HIS A 421 -14.58 -25.59 -27.20
N ARG A 422 -14.14 -26.35 -28.21
CA ARG A 422 -13.18 -27.44 -28.06
C ARG A 422 -11.83 -26.90 -27.56
N GLU A 423 -11.31 -25.83 -28.16
CA GLU A 423 -10.02 -25.22 -27.79
C GLU A 423 -10.01 -24.60 -26.38
N ILE A 424 -11.11 -23.95 -25.97
CA ILE A 424 -11.31 -23.43 -24.60
C ILE A 424 -11.39 -24.60 -23.60
N THR A 425 -12.16 -25.64 -23.94
CA THR A 425 -12.31 -26.83 -23.10
C THR A 425 -11.03 -27.64 -23.00
N GLU A 426 -10.25 -27.75 -24.09
CA GLU A 426 -8.95 -28.41 -24.13
C GLU A 426 -7.89 -27.64 -23.34
N THR A 427 -7.97 -26.30 -23.30
CA THR A 427 -7.10 -25.49 -22.45
C THR A 427 -7.47 -25.62 -20.97
N ALA A 428 -8.75 -25.61 -20.63
CA ALA A 428 -9.20 -25.91 -19.26
C ALA A 428 -8.86 -27.35 -18.84
N ALA A 429 -9.06 -28.33 -19.73
CA ALA A 429 -8.71 -29.72 -19.50
C ALA A 429 -7.21 -29.92 -19.32
N ARG A 430 -6.36 -29.24 -20.11
CA ARG A 430 -4.90 -29.24 -19.94
C ARG A 430 -4.48 -28.75 -18.56
N SER A 431 -5.02 -27.63 -18.07
CA SER A 431 -4.71 -27.14 -16.72
C SER A 431 -5.28 -28.01 -15.60
N VAL A 432 -6.42 -28.68 -15.82
CA VAL A 432 -6.93 -29.73 -14.92
C VAL A 432 -6.04 -30.98 -14.96
N GLN A 433 -5.50 -31.34 -16.11
CA GLN A 433 -4.62 -32.49 -16.32
C GLN A 433 -3.21 -32.26 -15.76
N GLU A 434 -2.72 -31.02 -15.80
CA GLU A 434 -1.53 -30.56 -15.08
C GLU A 434 -1.74 -30.67 -13.55
N ALA A 435 -2.88 -30.21 -13.05
CA ALA A 435 -3.25 -30.36 -11.63
C ALA A 435 -3.45 -31.82 -11.19
N GLN A 436 -3.99 -32.68 -12.06
CA GLN A 436 -4.11 -34.13 -11.81
C GLN A 436 -2.76 -34.86 -11.89
N SER A 437 -1.86 -34.43 -12.78
CA SER A 437 -0.51 -35.01 -12.90
C SER A 437 0.35 -34.72 -11.66
N ALA A 438 0.12 -33.58 -10.99
CA ALA A 438 0.70 -33.27 -9.68
C ALA A 438 0.16 -34.16 -8.52
N SER A 439 -0.87 -34.97 -8.77
CA SER A 439 -1.55 -35.82 -7.77
C SER A 439 -1.42 -37.33 -8.05
N ALA A 440 -0.51 -37.72 -8.95
CA ALA A 440 -0.44 -39.07 -9.52
C ALA A 440 0.66 -39.97 -8.92
N VAL A 441 0.55 -40.31 -7.63
CA VAL A 441 1.29 -41.45 -7.01
C VAL A 441 0.36 -42.23 -6.08
N GLY A 442 -0.18 -43.35 -6.54
CA GLY A 442 -1.05 -44.25 -5.74
C GLY A 442 -2.28 -44.80 -6.50
N GLU A 443 -2.08 -45.89 -7.25
CA GLU A 443 -3.14 -46.72 -7.87
C GLU A 443 -3.92 -47.58 -6.83
N PRO A 444 -4.99 -48.35 -7.18
CA PRO A 444 -5.69 -48.51 -8.48
C PRO A 444 -7.24 -48.57 -8.46
N ARG A 445 -7.87 -47.94 -9.49
CA ARG A 445 -9.05 -48.43 -10.28
C ARG A 445 -10.40 -48.68 -9.54
N SER A 446 -11.58 -48.70 -10.19
CA SER A 446 -12.01 -48.80 -11.62
C SER A 446 -13.38 -48.06 -11.79
N LYS A 447 -14.00 -47.82 -12.98
CA LYS A 447 -13.92 -48.37 -14.35
C LYS A 447 -14.15 -47.27 -15.44
N LEU A 448 -13.84 -47.63 -16.69
CA LEU A 448 -14.52 -47.42 -18.01
C LEU A 448 -15.66 -46.37 -18.10
N THR A 449 -15.88 -45.59 -19.19
CA THR A 449 -15.53 -45.63 -20.65
C THR A 449 -16.04 -44.31 -21.31
N THR A 450 -15.76 -43.78 -22.52
CA THR A 450 -14.71 -43.79 -23.62
C THR A 450 -15.26 -42.89 -24.76
N SER A 451 -14.54 -42.28 -25.73
CA SER A 451 -13.14 -41.86 -25.94
C SER A 451 -12.96 -41.31 -27.38
N SER A 452 -11.88 -40.56 -27.68
CA SER A 452 -11.25 -40.38 -29.03
C SER A 452 -11.93 -39.44 -30.05
N ALA A 453 -11.28 -38.73 -31.00
CA ALA A 453 -9.91 -38.13 -31.12
C ALA A 453 -9.86 -37.17 -32.37
N ALA A 454 -8.64 -36.95 -32.94
CA ALA A 454 -8.26 -36.16 -34.15
C ALA A 454 -8.52 -34.63 -34.10
N ILE A 455 -7.57 -33.69 -34.33
CA ILE A 455 -6.21 -33.62 -34.96
C ILE A 455 -6.18 -33.50 -36.50
N LEU A 456 -5.76 -32.32 -37.00
CA LEU A 456 -4.87 -32.09 -38.15
C LEU A 456 -4.28 -30.65 -38.13
N THR A 457 -3.31 -30.33 -38.99
CA THR A 457 -2.24 -29.32 -38.72
C THR A 457 -2.23 -28.03 -39.58
N VAL A 458 -1.40 -27.07 -39.13
CA VAL A 458 -1.11 -25.71 -39.63
C VAL A 458 -0.74 -25.61 -41.12
N PRO A 459 -0.95 -24.44 -41.76
CA PRO A 459 0.21 -23.71 -42.32
C PRO A 459 0.20 -22.18 -42.15
N GLU A 460 1.41 -21.59 -42.03
CA GLU A 460 1.75 -20.17 -42.31
C GLU A 460 2.18 -19.98 -43.79
N PRO A 461 2.55 -18.77 -44.31
CA PRO A 461 2.52 -17.40 -43.74
C PRO A 461 1.76 -16.36 -44.61
N GLY A 462 1.47 -15.17 -44.07
CA GLY A 462 0.84 -14.08 -44.85
C GLY A 462 0.74 -12.71 -44.14
N SER A 463 1.72 -11.83 -44.38
CA SER A 463 1.90 -10.49 -43.78
C SER A 463 0.72 -9.51 -43.82
N ILE A 464 0.55 -8.72 -42.74
CA ILE A 464 0.43 -7.24 -42.75
C ILE A 464 0.70 -6.67 -41.33
N LYS A 465 1.08 -5.39 -41.20
CA LYS A 465 1.60 -4.76 -39.97
C LYS A 465 0.79 -3.54 -39.51
N VAL A 466 0.67 -3.38 -38.17
CA VAL A 466 0.65 -2.08 -37.41
C VAL A 466 -0.63 -1.21 -37.59
N PRO A 467 -1.10 -0.41 -36.60
CA PRO A 467 -0.45 0.06 -35.36
C PRO A 467 -1.18 -0.21 -34.02
N LEU A 468 -0.45 -0.03 -32.90
CA LEU A 468 -1.02 0.13 -31.55
C LEU A 468 -1.42 1.59 -31.26
N LYS A 469 -2.44 1.76 -30.40
CA LYS A 469 -2.58 2.91 -29.49
C LYS A 469 -3.06 2.43 -28.10
N PHE A 470 -2.31 2.80 -27.06
CA PHE A 470 -2.73 2.75 -25.65
C PHE A 470 -3.63 3.99 -25.31
N ARG A 471 -4.26 4.18 -24.14
CA ARG A 471 -4.08 3.63 -22.78
C ARG A 471 -5.43 3.42 -22.03
N VAL A 472 -5.47 2.33 -21.25
CA VAL A 472 -5.84 2.21 -19.81
C VAL A 472 -7.11 2.87 -19.27
N ALA A 473 -7.92 2.05 -18.57
CA ALA A 473 -8.68 2.45 -17.39
C ALA A 473 -8.60 1.35 -16.30
N HIS A 474 -7.61 1.43 -15.40
CA HIS A 474 -7.51 0.51 -14.26
C HIS A 474 -8.46 0.93 -13.12
N ARG A 475 -9.48 0.11 -12.85
CA ARG A 475 -10.12 0.04 -11.53
C ARG A 475 -10.23 -1.42 -11.09
N LEU A 476 -9.39 -1.76 -10.12
CA LEU A 476 -9.69 -2.56 -8.92
C LEU A 476 -10.56 -3.81 -9.07
N TYR A 477 -9.91 -4.97 -8.92
CA TYR A 477 -10.43 -6.27 -8.45
C TYR A 477 -11.65 -6.89 -9.17
N ASP A 478 -11.34 -7.82 -10.10
CA ASP A 478 -11.80 -9.23 -10.12
C ASP A 478 -13.03 -9.60 -9.25
N ARG A 479 -14.12 -10.26 -9.71
CA ARG A 479 -14.47 -11.01 -10.96
C ARG A 479 -16.01 -11.10 -11.15
N PRO A 480 -16.55 -11.66 -12.27
CA PRO A 480 -15.92 -12.05 -13.53
C PRO A 480 -16.55 -11.45 -14.82
N MET A 481 -15.82 -11.60 -15.93
CA MET A 481 -16.08 -11.08 -17.27
C MET A 481 -17.13 -11.88 -18.09
N MET A 482 -18.35 -12.11 -17.58
CA MET A 482 -19.44 -12.76 -18.36
C MET A 482 -20.51 -11.80 -18.89
N PHE A 483 -21.14 -10.99 -18.03
CA PHE A 483 -22.35 -10.23 -18.40
C PHE A 483 -22.14 -9.18 -19.52
N LYS A 484 -20.93 -8.63 -19.66
CA LYS A 484 -20.58 -7.70 -20.74
C LYS A 484 -20.30 -8.38 -22.08
N ALA A 485 -19.87 -9.65 -22.08
CA ALA A 485 -19.77 -10.43 -23.30
C ALA A 485 -21.17 -10.66 -23.91
N ALA A 486 -22.17 -11.02 -23.08
CA ALA A 486 -23.55 -11.19 -23.53
C ALA A 486 -24.13 -9.91 -24.18
N GLN A 487 -23.94 -8.73 -23.59
CA GLN A 487 -24.39 -7.47 -24.20
C GLN A 487 -23.62 -7.10 -25.48
N PHE A 488 -22.32 -7.40 -25.58
CA PHE A 488 -21.55 -7.15 -26.80
C PHE A 488 -21.97 -8.10 -27.92
N THR A 489 -22.07 -9.40 -27.66
CA THR A 489 -22.53 -10.41 -28.63
C THR A 489 -23.96 -10.14 -29.08
N TYR A 490 -24.88 -9.75 -28.19
CA TYR A 490 -26.26 -9.39 -28.56
C TYR A 490 -26.32 -8.15 -29.48
N ARG A 491 -25.51 -7.12 -29.20
CA ARG A 491 -25.45 -5.90 -30.04
C ARG A 491 -24.71 -6.12 -31.37
N THR A 492 -23.75 -7.02 -31.42
CA THR A 492 -23.01 -7.39 -32.64
C THR A 492 -23.84 -8.34 -33.51
N ALA A 493 -24.54 -9.33 -32.93
CA ALA A 493 -25.49 -10.17 -33.67
C ALA A 493 -26.62 -9.35 -34.29
N LYS A 494 -27.19 -8.38 -33.55
CA LYS A 494 -28.17 -7.42 -34.07
C LYS A 494 -27.60 -6.40 -35.09
N ARG A 495 -26.31 -6.47 -35.42
CA ARG A 495 -25.66 -5.72 -36.51
C ARG A 495 -25.05 -6.61 -37.61
N LEU A 496 -25.27 -7.92 -37.55
CA LEU A 496 -24.83 -8.89 -38.56
C LEU A 496 -25.99 -9.66 -39.22
N ILE A 497 -27.24 -9.29 -38.92
CA ILE A 497 -28.45 -9.84 -39.54
C ILE A 497 -29.09 -8.86 -40.55
N ASP A 498 -28.86 -7.54 -40.40
CA ASP A 498 -29.31 -6.51 -41.35
C ASP A 498 -28.13 -5.86 -42.07
N LEU A 499 -27.75 -6.42 -43.24
CA LEU A 499 -27.37 -5.73 -44.49
C LEU A 499 -26.73 -6.72 -45.50
N SER A 500 -27.56 -7.58 -46.08
CA SER A 500 -27.19 -8.46 -47.21
C SER A 500 -27.93 -8.07 -48.50
N SER A 501 -27.95 -6.78 -48.84
CA SER A 501 -28.56 -6.27 -50.08
C SER A 501 -27.92 -4.98 -50.62
N THR A 502 -27.52 -5.05 -51.91
CA THR A 502 -27.54 -4.02 -52.99
C THR A 502 -27.83 -2.54 -52.64
N GLY A 503 -27.16 -1.53 -53.25
CA GLY A 503 -26.11 -1.52 -54.29
C GLY A 503 -26.06 -0.20 -55.10
N GLU A 504 -25.11 -0.10 -56.04
CA GLU A 504 -24.99 0.88 -57.16
C GLU A 504 -24.70 2.41 -56.95
N ARG A 505 -23.83 2.91 -57.86
CA ARG A 505 -23.88 4.20 -58.63
C ARG A 505 -23.40 5.58 -58.11
N THR A 506 -22.16 5.89 -58.51
CA THR A 506 -21.75 7.03 -59.39
C THR A 506 -21.94 8.53 -59.02
N GLN A 507 -20.79 9.21 -58.81
CA GLN A 507 -20.18 10.21 -59.73
C GLN A 507 -20.43 11.75 -59.55
N LYS A 508 -19.37 12.54 -59.86
CA LYS A 508 -19.28 14.01 -60.11
C LYS A 508 -19.39 14.94 -58.87
N LYS A 509 -18.66 16.07 -58.79
CA LYS A 509 -17.46 16.57 -59.51
C LYS A 509 -16.85 17.80 -58.77
N ASN A 510 -15.56 18.12 -59.04
CA ASN A 510 -14.94 19.44 -59.41
C ASN A 510 -15.59 20.79 -59.00
N ASP A 511 -14.90 21.93 -58.82
CA ASP A 511 -13.47 22.40 -58.85
C ASP A 511 -13.38 23.64 -57.88
N VAL A 512 -12.41 24.58 -57.76
CA VAL A 512 -11.14 25.03 -58.41
C VAL A 512 -10.34 25.82 -57.32
N VAL A 513 -9.00 25.77 -57.16
CA VAL A 513 -7.91 26.63 -57.74
C VAL A 513 -8.12 28.16 -57.48
N ALA A 514 -7.16 29.04 -57.15
CA ALA A 514 -5.67 29.07 -57.08
C ALA A 514 -5.22 29.87 -55.80
N ASP A 515 -3.98 30.34 -55.54
CA ASP A 515 -2.64 30.37 -56.19
C ASP A 515 -1.59 30.32 -55.03
N ILE A 516 -0.46 29.60 -55.08
CA ILE A 516 0.84 29.87 -55.76
C ILE A 516 1.65 31.07 -55.21
N SER A 517 2.70 30.75 -54.43
CA SER A 517 4.06 31.35 -54.31
C SER A 517 4.25 32.88 -54.07
N ASP A 518 5.42 33.39 -53.63
CA ASP A 518 6.76 32.77 -53.59
C ASP A 518 7.68 33.19 -52.40
N GLN A 519 8.92 32.70 -52.47
CA GLN A 519 9.98 32.61 -51.45
C GLN A 519 10.46 33.86 -50.66
N VAL A 520 10.81 33.59 -49.39
CA VAL A 520 12.07 33.94 -48.68
C VAL A 520 12.76 35.28 -48.96
N ALA A 521 12.81 36.16 -47.94
CA ALA A 521 14.06 36.60 -47.28
C ALA A 521 13.82 37.50 -46.04
N ILE A 522 14.89 37.77 -45.29
CA ILE A 522 15.07 38.83 -44.26
C ILE A 522 14.27 38.71 -42.94
N ALA A 523 14.87 37.96 -42.02
CA ALA A 523 15.21 38.35 -40.64
C ALA A 523 14.16 38.92 -39.63
N SER A 524 14.24 38.35 -38.42
CA SER A 524 14.01 39.01 -37.12
C SER A 524 12.68 39.70 -36.86
N SER A 525 11.67 38.92 -36.45
CA SER A 525 10.63 39.37 -35.53
C SER A 525 10.37 38.34 -34.42
N ARG A 526 11.33 38.25 -33.47
CA ARG A 526 11.02 37.70 -32.14
C ARG A 526 9.90 38.55 -31.53
N ARG A 527 8.65 38.06 -31.52
CA ARG A 527 7.67 38.52 -30.54
C ARG A 527 8.18 38.09 -29.16
N ARG A 528 8.98 38.94 -28.53
CA ARG A 528 8.86 39.09 -27.07
C ARG A 528 7.38 39.42 -26.83
N LEU A 529 6.76 38.72 -25.88
CA LEU A 529 5.63 39.33 -25.17
C LEU A 529 6.18 40.62 -24.57
N LYS A 530 5.46 41.74 -24.73
CA LYS A 530 5.85 42.97 -24.03
C LYS A 530 5.57 42.73 -22.54
N GLU A 531 6.43 43.28 -21.68
CA GLU A 531 6.33 43.12 -20.21
C GLU A 531 5.17 43.94 -19.59
N HIS A 532 4.17 44.33 -20.39
CA HIS A 532 3.03 45.14 -20.01
C HIS A 532 1.74 44.59 -20.63
N ASP A 533 0.67 44.70 -19.85
CA ASP A 533 -0.74 44.34 -20.11
C ASP A 533 -1.24 43.01 -19.51
N VAL A 534 -0.50 42.42 -18.57
CA VAL A 534 -1.04 41.60 -17.46
C VAL A 534 -0.39 42.08 -16.16
N GLN A 535 -1.15 42.20 -15.06
CA GLN A 535 -0.55 42.30 -13.72
C GLN A 535 -0.10 40.90 -13.28
N GLU A 536 1.14 40.52 -13.59
CA GLU A 536 1.71 39.25 -13.07
C GLU A 536 1.84 39.34 -11.55
N VAL A 537 0.86 38.78 -10.82
CA VAL A 537 0.91 38.59 -9.38
C VAL A 537 1.90 37.47 -9.06
N SER A 538 3.17 37.83 -8.91
CA SER A 538 4.26 36.93 -8.57
C SER A 538 4.28 36.60 -7.07
N LEU A 539 4.98 35.53 -6.67
CA LEU A 539 5.25 35.26 -5.25
C LEU A 539 5.92 36.46 -4.57
N GLU A 540 6.87 37.11 -5.25
CA GLU A 540 7.61 38.29 -4.76
C GLU A 540 6.71 39.53 -4.55
N SER A 541 5.49 39.54 -5.11
CA SER A 541 4.50 40.61 -4.97
C SER A 541 3.45 40.38 -3.87
N ILE A 542 3.47 39.22 -3.18
CA ILE A 542 2.43 38.85 -2.22
C ILE A 542 2.60 39.59 -0.88
N GLY A 543 1.89 40.71 -0.75
CA GLY A 543 1.57 41.35 0.52
C GLY A 543 2.80 41.84 1.28
N ARG A 544 3.07 41.25 2.45
CA ARG A 544 4.22 41.62 3.31
C ARG A 544 5.14 40.44 3.58
N ASP A 545 6.42 40.74 3.80
CA ASP A 545 7.36 39.75 4.33
C ASP A 545 6.99 39.35 5.77
N ALA A 546 7.07 38.06 6.06
CA ALA A 546 7.05 37.49 7.40
C ALA A 546 8.48 37.14 7.82
N SER A 547 8.87 37.53 9.04
CA SER A 547 10.21 37.29 9.59
C SER A 547 10.44 35.83 10.03
N SER A 548 9.37 35.06 10.26
CA SER A 548 9.43 33.68 10.76
C SER A 548 8.28 32.81 10.25
N LYS A 549 8.47 31.49 10.28
CA LYS A 549 7.43 30.51 9.95
C LYS A 549 6.19 30.68 10.85
N GLN A 550 6.40 30.89 12.15
CA GLN A 550 5.33 31.12 13.12
C GLN A 550 4.53 32.38 12.79
N GLU A 551 5.19 33.46 12.36
CA GLU A 551 4.50 34.68 11.93
C GLU A 551 3.67 34.45 10.65
N MET A 552 4.22 33.74 9.65
CA MET A 552 3.47 33.42 8.42
C MET A 552 2.22 32.56 8.70
N LEU A 553 2.28 31.69 9.72
CA LEU A 553 1.16 30.86 10.19
C LEU A 553 0.17 31.60 11.11
N ALA A 554 0.61 32.67 11.78
CA ALA A 554 -0.23 33.52 12.64
C ALA A 554 -0.84 34.71 11.89
N SER A 555 -0.34 35.04 10.70
CA SER A 555 -0.91 36.06 9.82
C SER A 555 -2.33 35.67 9.37
N ASN A 556 -3.20 36.67 9.22
CA ASN A 556 -4.46 36.57 8.48
C ASN A 556 -4.39 37.38 7.15
N GLU A 557 -3.20 37.87 6.81
CA GLU A 557 -2.88 38.61 5.60
C GLU A 557 -1.95 37.79 4.71
N ASP A 558 -2.07 37.96 3.40
CA ASP A 558 -1.22 37.32 2.41
C ASP A 558 0.23 37.79 2.59
N CYS A 559 1.18 36.85 2.60
CA CYS A 559 2.56 37.12 2.99
C CYS A 559 3.54 36.07 2.45
N VAL A 560 4.82 36.42 2.42
CA VAL A 560 5.92 35.50 2.06
C VAL A 560 6.92 35.28 3.18
N TRP A 561 7.58 34.11 3.14
CA TRP A 561 8.66 33.74 4.07
C TRP A 561 9.79 33.04 3.32
N THR A 562 11.04 33.45 3.58
CA THR A 562 12.24 32.78 3.06
C THR A 562 12.72 31.75 4.08
N ALA A 563 12.54 30.45 3.77
CA ALA A 563 12.95 29.35 4.63
C ALA A 563 14.46 29.11 4.59
N PHE A 564 15.03 29.12 3.37
CA PHE A 564 16.47 29.00 3.14
C PHE A 564 16.92 30.16 2.24
N ALA A 565 17.88 30.94 2.72
CA ALA A 565 18.57 31.96 1.93
C ALA A 565 19.37 31.32 0.77
N PRO A 566 19.67 32.08 -0.32
CA PRO A 566 20.51 31.55 -1.39
C PRO A 566 21.91 31.21 -0.89
N CYS A 567 22.54 30.19 -1.46
CA CYS A 567 23.93 29.86 -1.13
C CYS A 567 24.67 29.21 -2.31
N LYS A 568 25.94 29.56 -2.48
CA LYS A 568 26.78 29.00 -3.54
C LYS A 568 27.19 27.56 -3.21
N VAL A 569 27.02 26.66 -4.17
CA VAL A 569 27.46 25.26 -4.11
C VAL A 569 28.66 25.09 -5.04
N GLU A 570 29.84 25.00 -4.43
CA GLU A 570 31.08 24.64 -5.13
C GLU A 570 31.18 23.11 -5.28
N ALA A 571 31.90 22.65 -6.31
CA ALA A 571 32.20 21.23 -6.51
C ALA A 571 33.70 21.00 -6.36
N GLU A 572 34.11 20.06 -5.50
CA GLU A 572 35.52 19.64 -5.40
C GLU A 572 35.95 18.78 -6.61
N LEU A 573 34.98 18.12 -7.26
CA LEU A 573 35.18 17.25 -8.41
C LEU A 573 34.50 17.82 -9.65
N ALA A 574 35.30 18.04 -10.71
CA ALA A 574 34.79 18.50 -12.00
C ALA A 574 34.06 17.37 -12.77
N PRO A 575 32.88 17.64 -13.38
CA PRO A 575 32.24 16.74 -14.32
C PRO A 575 33.16 16.31 -15.47
N GLN A 576 33.08 15.03 -15.85
CA GLN A 576 33.76 14.49 -17.03
C GLN A 576 32.74 14.21 -18.14
N LEU A 577 32.97 14.77 -19.32
CA LEU A 577 32.13 14.55 -20.50
C LEU A 577 32.87 13.66 -21.50
N HIS A 578 32.21 12.58 -21.89
CA HIS A 578 32.69 11.63 -22.89
C HIS A 578 31.71 11.64 -24.06
N VAL A 579 32.21 11.82 -25.29
CA VAL A 579 31.40 12.00 -26.49
C VAL A 579 31.80 10.97 -27.52
N ALA A 580 30.88 10.08 -27.90
CA ALA A 580 31.13 9.05 -28.89
C ALA A 580 31.28 9.65 -30.31
N LYS A 581 32.00 8.94 -31.18
CA LYS A 581 32.39 9.46 -32.50
C LYS A 581 31.17 9.62 -33.43
N GLY A 582 30.75 10.87 -33.63
CA GLY A 582 29.62 11.24 -34.50
C GLY A 582 28.42 11.83 -33.76
N VAL A 583 28.42 11.80 -32.43
CA VAL A 583 27.38 12.39 -31.57
C VAL A 583 27.42 13.92 -31.65
N ALA A 584 26.25 14.57 -31.67
CA ALA A 584 26.14 16.02 -31.78
C ALA A 584 26.25 16.73 -30.42
N ASN A 585 26.16 18.07 -30.44
CA ASN A 585 25.97 18.94 -29.28
C ASN A 585 27.04 18.88 -28.15
N GLY A 586 28.11 18.10 -28.30
CA GLY A 586 29.17 17.91 -27.30
C GLY A 586 29.81 19.20 -26.81
N ASP A 587 30.21 20.11 -27.73
CA ASP A 587 30.80 21.41 -27.38
C ASP A 587 29.82 22.39 -26.73
N GLU A 588 28.51 22.15 -26.82
CA GLU A 588 27.49 22.91 -26.11
C GLU A 588 27.33 22.40 -24.69
N PHE A 589 27.14 21.10 -24.52
CA PHE A 589 27.04 20.50 -23.20
C PHE A 589 28.35 20.64 -22.40
N ALA A 590 29.51 20.62 -23.06
CA ALA A 590 30.80 20.94 -22.45
C ALA A 590 30.93 22.38 -21.94
N ARG A 591 30.17 23.34 -22.51
CA ARG A 591 30.07 24.71 -22.00
C ARG A 591 29.10 24.77 -20.81
N MET A 592 27.95 24.09 -20.91
CA MET A 592 26.96 24.01 -19.82
C MET A 592 27.55 23.37 -18.55
N LEU A 593 28.28 22.25 -18.69
CA LEU A 593 28.91 21.54 -17.56
C LEU A 593 29.98 22.37 -16.84
N LYS A 594 30.57 23.38 -17.47
CA LYS A 594 31.55 24.28 -16.82
C LYS A 594 30.90 25.32 -15.91
N ALA A 595 29.59 25.54 -16.04
CA ALA A 595 28.79 26.43 -15.19
C ALA A 595 28.06 25.68 -14.06
N VAL A 596 28.58 24.51 -13.65
CA VAL A 596 27.95 23.63 -12.65
C VAL A 596 28.26 23.96 -11.19
N PRO A 597 29.31 24.72 -10.79
CA PRO A 597 29.29 25.43 -9.51
C PRO A 597 28.10 26.40 -9.54
N TYR A 598 27.10 26.18 -8.68
CA TYR A 598 25.78 26.79 -8.84
C TYR A 598 25.35 27.58 -7.60
N ASP A 599 24.76 28.74 -7.80
CA ASP A 599 24.07 29.46 -6.73
C ASP A 599 22.71 28.80 -6.49
N ALA A 600 22.61 28.04 -5.39
CA ALA A 600 21.36 27.41 -4.99
C ALA A 600 20.37 28.51 -4.57
N ALA A 601 19.32 28.68 -5.38
CA ALA A 601 18.26 29.64 -5.18
C ALA A 601 17.57 29.48 -3.80
N PRO A 602 16.98 30.54 -3.23
CA PRO A 602 16.32 30.44 -1.95
C PRO A 602 15.08 29.55 -2.02
N LEU A 603 14.79 28.83 -0.94
CA LEU A 603 13.48 28.18 -0.78
C LEU A 603 12.54 29.18 -0.10
N GLN A 604 11.56 29.67 -0.85
CA GLN A 604 10.59 30.67 -0.38
C GLN A 604 9.19 30.10 -0.43
N PHE A 605 8.32 30.61 0.45
CA PHE A 605 6.92 30.24 0.56
C PHE A 605 6.05 31.49 0.53
N GLY A 606 4.90 31.42 -0.15
CA GLY A 606 3.82 32.39 -0.02
C GLY A 606 2.59 31.73 0.60
N ARG A 607 1.91 32.43 1.50
CA ARG A 607 0.59 32.04 2.05
C ARG A 607 -0.48 32.98 1.48
N LEU A 608 -1.56 32.37 0.97
CA LEU A 608 -2.66 33.02 0.27
C LEU A 608 -3.99 32.65 0.92
N HIS A 609 -4.78 33.62 1.35
CA HIS A 609 -6.05 33.44 2.05
C HIS A 609 -7.25 33.52 1.09
N ASN A 610 -8.29 32.74 1.37
CA ASN A 610 -9.53 32.63 0.57
C ASN A 610 -9.30 32.30 -0.94
N CYS A 611 -8.13 31.77 -1.26
CA CYS A 611 -7.68 31.48 -2.62
C CYS A 611 -8.34 30.22 -3.17
N VAL A 612 -8.44 30.14 -4.50
CA VAL A 612 -8.95 28.96 -5.21
C VAL A 612 -7.79 28.23 -5.88
N ALA A 613 -7.73 26.90 -5.76
CA ALA A 613 -6.74 26.07 -6.45
C ALA A 613 -7.34 24.77 -7.01
N HIS A 614 -6.64 24.21 -8.00
CA HIS A 614 -6.90 22.88 -8.57
C HIS A 614 -5.68 21.97 -8.34
N PRO A 615 -5.83 20.77 -7.74
CA PRO A 615 -4.75 19.97 -7.12
C PRO A 615 -3.79 19.26 -8.11
N ILE A 616 -3.73 19.73 -9.37
CA ILE A 616 -2.79 19.28 -10.41
C ILE A 616 -2.26 20.44 -11.24
N ALA A 617 -3.11 21.40 -11.60
CA ALA A 617 -2.63 22.59 -12.31
C ALA A 617 -1.88 23.55 -11.38
N VAL A 618 -2.16 23.50 -10.07
CA VAL A 618 -1.71 24.48 -9.04
C VAL A 618 -2.16 25.91 -9.37
N ALA A 619 -3.06 26.08 -10.35
CA ALA A 619 -3.69 27.33 -10.75
C ALA A 619 -4.29 28.05 -9.54
N LEU A 620 -3.50 28.91 -8.91
CA LEU A 620 -3.89 29.64 -7.72
C LEU A 620 -4.53 30.95 -8.15
N VAL A 621 -5.83 31.04 -7.91
CA VAL A 621 -6.59 32.26 -8.03
C VAL A 621 -6.55 32.96 -6.67
N THR A 622 -6.09 34.21 -6.65
CA THR A 622 -6.15 35.06 -5.45
C THR A 622 -7.61 35.39 -5.10
N ARG A 623 -7.82 35.92 -3.90
CA ARG A 623 -9.13 36.48 -3.47
C ARG A 623 -9.68 37.54 -4.45
N ASP A 624 -8.80 38.23 -5.17
CA ASP A 624 -9.09 39.30 -6.13
C ASP A 624 -9.27 38.77 -7.58
N ASN A 625 -9.54 37.46 -7.72
CA ASN A 625 -9.81 36.71 -8.95
C ASN A 625 -8.69 36.72 -10.03
N GLN A 626 -7.44 36.94 -9.62
CA GLN A 626 -6.26 36.89 -10.50
C GLN A 626 -5.53 35.56 -10.36
N VAL A 627 -5.11 34.93 -11.47
CA VAL A 627 -4.29 33.70 -11.41
C VAL A 627 -2.80 34.05 -11.34
N ILE A 628 -2.11 33.48 -10.35
CA ILE A 628 -0.64 33.56 -10.21
C ILE A 628 0.01 32.81 -11.38
N ALA A 629 0.54 33.56 -12.36
CA ALA A 629 0.96 33.04 -13.66
C ALA A 629 2.05 31.96 -13.55
N GLU A 630 2.96 32.09 -12.59
CA GLU A 630 4.06 31.14 -12.36
C GLU A 630 3.57 29.77 -11.90
N THR A 631 2.48 29.70 -11.13
CA THR A 631 1.87 28.39 -10.77
C THR A 631 1.42 27.60 -11.99
N MET A 632 1.09 28.32 -13.07
CA MET A 632 0.69 27.75 -14.35
C MET A 632 1.84 27.53 -15.34
N ARG A 633 3.08 27.95 -15.06
CA ARG A 633 4.22 27.79 -16.02
C ARG A 633 4.46 26.33 -16.37
N ILE A 634 4.57 25.45 -15.37
CA ILE A 634 4.84 24.02 -15.59
C ILE A 634 3.63 23.30 -16.21
N TYR A 635 2.40 23.75 -15.88
CA TYR A 635 1.20 23.30 -16.60
C TYR A 635 1.28 23.68 -18.09
N ARG A 636 1.45 24.97 -18.40
CA ARG A 636 1.48 25.49 -19.79
C ARG A 636 2.60 24.88 -20.63
N TYR A 637 3.74 24.53 -20.03
CA TYR A 637 4.81 23.81 -20.73
C TYR A 637 4.36 22.41 -21.20
N VAL A 638 3.70 21.63 -20.32
CA VAL A 638 3.28 20.25 -20.63
C VAL A 638 1.95 20.21 -21.38
N ARG A 639 1.12 21.25 -21.24
CA ARG A 639 -0.17 21.44 -21.90
C ARG A 639 -0.27 22.90 -22.39
N PRO A 640 0.05 23.17 -23.67
CA PRO A 640 0.05 24.53 -24.24
C PRO A 640 -1.30 25.27 -24.23
N TRP A 641 -2.39 24.61 -23.85
CA TRP A 641 -3.75 25.14 -23.88
C TRP A 641 -4.39 24.99 -22.50
N VAL A 642 -4.99 26.07 -21.98
CA VAL A 642 -5.78 26.01 -20.73
C VAL A 642 -7.21 25.51 -20.95
N THR A 643 -7.64 25.28 -22.20
CA THR A 643 -8.97 24.76 -22.56
C THR A 643 -9.30 23.40 -21.93
N ASP A 644 -8.28 22.64 -21.56
CA ASP A 644 -8.43 21.41 -20.78
C ASP A 644 -8.99 21.69 -19.37
N LEU A 645 -8.78 22.87 -18.78
CA LEU A 645 -9.20 23.26 -17.43
C LEU A 645 -10.49 24.08 -17.51
N GLN A 646 -11.64 23.40 -17.50
CA GLN A 646 -12.95 24.00 -17.78
C GLN A 646 -13.43 25.01 -16.73
N TYR A 647 -12.79 25.03 -15.55
CA TYR A 647 -13.02 26.02 -14.49
C TYR A 647 -12.26 27.34 -14.71
N LEU A 648 -11.46 27.48 -15.79
CA LEU A 648 -10.77 28.71 -16.18
C LEU A 648 -11.28 29.24 -17.54
N VAL A 649 -11.09 30.54 -17.76
CA VAL A 649 -11.18 31.21 -19.06
C VAL A 649 -9.91 32.02 -19.27
N GLU A 650 -9.43 32.09 -20.52
CA GLU A 650 -8.36 32.99 -20.95
C GLU A 650 -8.94 33.94 -21.99
N ASP A 651 -8.79 35.25 -21.75
CA ASP A 651 -9.28 36.34 -22.60
C ASP A 651 -8.21 37.45 -22.73
N ASP A 652 -8.56 38.56 -23.39
CA ASP A 652 -7.63 39.68 -23.65
C ASP A 652 -7.09 40.38 -22.39
N SER A 653 -7.67 40.11 -21.20
CA SER A 653 -7.23 40.66 -19.90
C SER A 653 -6.45 39.66 -19.03
N GLY A 654 -6.43 38.37 -19.38
CA GLY A 654 -5.65 37.36 -18.68
C GLY A 654 -6.34 36.01 -18.51
N LEU A 655 -5.99 35.31 -17.42
CA LEU A 655 -6.50 33.98 -17.07
C LEU A 655 -7.32 34.10 -15.76
N HIS A 656 -8.61 33.78 -15.84
CA HIS A 656 -9.59 34.04 -14.77
C HIS A 656 -10.42 32.80 -14.40
N LEU A 657 -10.99 32.79 -13.20
CA LEU A 657 -11.88 31.72 -12.75
C LEU A 657 -13.27 31.82 -13.41
N LYS A 658 -13.77 30.70 -13.92
CA LYS A 658 -15.08 30.57 -14.59
C LYS A 658 -16.20 30.06 -13.67
N ALA A 659 -15.86 29.51 -12.51
CA ALA A 659 -16.77 28.74 -11.67
C ALA A 659 -17.30 29.54 -10.48
N GLU A 660 -18.61 29.76 -10.43
CA GLU A 660 -19.30 30.42 -9.30
C GLU A 660 -19.48 29.52 -8.06
N THR A 661 -19.16 28.22 -8.17
CA THR A 661 -19.23 27.23 -7.07
C THR A 661 -17.94 26.41 -6.97
N ALA A 662 -16.87 27.06 -6.51
CA ALA A 662 -15.73 26.34 -5.95
C ALA A 662 -16.19 25.52 -4.72
N THR A 663 -15.61 24.34 -4.49
CA THR A 663 -15.88 23.59 -3.26
C THR A 663 -15.08 24.19 -2.12
N GLU A 664 -15.78 24.70 -1.11
CA GLU A 664 -15.19 25.34 0.06
C GLU A 664 -14.51 24.32 0.99
N ILE A 665 -13.29 24.63 1.43
CA ILE A 665 -12.47 23.82 2.33
C ILE A 665 -11.92 24.72 3.44
N ASP A 666 -12.53 24.63 4.62
CA ASP A 666 -12.11 25.38 5.82
C ASP A 666 -10.88 24.75 6.48
N ALA A 667 -9.77 24.75 5.76
CA ALA A 667 -8.47 24.30 6.23
C ALA A 667 -7.35 25.23 5.74
N ASP A 668 -6.32 25.38 6.56
CA ASP A 668 -5.02 25.86 6.11
C ASP A 668 -4.29 24.67 5.48
N VAL A 669 -3.80 24.86 4.25
CA VAL A 669 -3.21 23.78 3.46
C VAL A 669 -1.84 24.15 2.90
N ILE A 670 -1.04 23.14 2.56
CA ILE A 670 0.13 23.28 1.68
C ILE A 670 -0.13 22.51 0.38
N ILE A 671 0.20 23.11 -0.76
CA ILE A 671 0.07 22.50 -2.09
C ILE A 671 1.49 22.22 -2.60
N PRO A 672 2.07 21.04 -2.32
CA PRO A 672 3.51 20.81 -2.46
C PRO A 672 3.90 20.29 -3.85
N MET A 673 2.97 20.11 -4.80
CA MET A 673 3.20 19.37 -6.04
C MET A 673 2.46 19.97 -7.25
N HIS A 674 3.18 20.16 -8.34
CA HIS A 674 2.69 20.64 -9.64
C HIS A 674 2.31 19.52 -10.62
N TYR A 675 1.87 19.87 -11.84
CA TYR A 675 1.39 18.94 -12.88
C TYR A 675 2.32 17.74 -13.13
N SER A 676 3.64 17.94 -13.14
CA SER A 676 4.61 16.88 -13.36
C SER A 676 4.82 16.04 -12.09
N GLN A 677 4.27 14.82 -12.08
CA GLN A 677 4.33 13.88 -10.95
C GLN A 677 5.50 12.89 -11.06
N ALA A 678 6.58 13.24 -11.76
CA ALA A 678 7.74 12.37 -11.90
C ALA A 678 8.51 12.27 -10.58
N PHE A 679 9.03 11.07 -10.27
CA PHE A 679 9.73 10.75 -9.02
C PHE A 679 10.80 11.77 -8.60
N GLY A 680 11.56 12.31 -9.56
CA GLY A 680 12.57 13.33 -9.27
C GLY A 680 11.99 14.62 -8.68
N HIS A 681 10.87 15.11 -9.21
CA HIS A 681 10.19 16.28 -8.63
C HIS A 681 9.71 16.03 -7.20
N VAL A 682 9.33 14.79 -6.88
CA VAL A 682 8.92 14.45 -5.53
C VAL A 682 10.10 14.52 -4.56
N VAL A 683 11.27 14.03 -4.98
CA VAL A 683 12.49 14.07 -4.16
C VAL A 683 13.05 15.50 -4.02
N PHE A 684 13.05 16.32 -5.08
CA PHE A 684 13.70 17.64 -5.08
C PHE A 684 12.79 18.83 -4.80
N ASP A 685 11.49 18.73 -5.10
CA ASP A 685 10.57 19.85 -5.00
C ASP A 685 9.51 19.58 -3.90
N VAL A 686 8.85 18.41 -3.90
CA VAL A 686 7.74 18.09 -2.96
C VAL A 686 8.23 17.85 -1.52
N VAL A 687 9.14 16.90 -1.31
CA VAL A 687 9.62 16.51 0.04
C VAL A 687 10.22 17.70 0.82
N PRO A 688 11.06 18.56 0.23
CA PRO A 688 11.66 19.68 0.95
C PRO A 688 10.63 20.68 1.51
N GLN A 689 9.56 20.94 0.75
CA GLN A 689 8.47 21.81 1.19
C GLN A 689 7.74 21.23 2.41
N LEU A 690 7.41 19.94 2.37
CA LEU A 690 6.74 19.27 3.48
C LEU A 690 7.62 19.22 4.74
N LEU A 691 8.93 19.01 4.57
CA LEU A 691 9.88 19.00 5.68
C LEU A 691 10.01 20.37 6.38
N ALA A 692 9.94 21.48 5.65
CA ALA A 692 9.95 22.82 6.24
C ALA A 692 8.74 23.07 7.17
N PHE A 693 7.60 22.43 6.90
CA PHE A 693 6.35 22.53 7.66
C PHE A 693 5.99 21.25 8.44
N ARG A 694 6.99 20.40 8.73
CA ARG A 694 6.73 19.05 9.24
C ARG A 694 5.90 19.03 10.52
N ASP A 695 6.25 19.86 11.50
CA ASP A 695 5.64 19.80 12.83
C ASP A 695 4.27 20.50 12.87
N GLU A 696 3.93 21.28 11.84
CA GLU A 696 2.60 21.78 11.53
C GLU A 696 1.73 20.70 10.88
N ILE A 697 2.29 19.95 9.94
CA ILE A 697 1.59 18.86 9.23
C ILE A 697 1.33 17.67 10.16
N VAL A 698 2.34 17.23 10.90
CA VAL A 698 2.25 16.13 11.90
C VAL A 698 1.39 16.53 13.09
N GLY A 699 1.30 17.83 13.41
CA GLY A 699 0.37 18.36 14.41
C GLY A 699 -0.99 18.76 13.84
N GLU A 700 -1.33 18.30 12.63
CA GLU A 700 -2.58 18.56 11.87
C GLU A 700 -3.02 20.02 11.71
N ARG A 701 -2.15 20.99 12.00
CA ARG A 701 -2.37 22.44 11.80
C ARG A 701 -2.28 22.85 10.33
N LEU A 702 -1.71 22.00 9.47
CA LEU A 702 -1.54 22.26 8.04
C LEU A 702 -1.82 20.97 7.24
N ARG A 703 -2.84 20.98 6.39
CA ARG A 703 -3.22 19.81 5.56
C ARG A 703 -2.40 19.77 4.28
N VAL A 704 -1.99 18.59 3.83
CA VAL A 704 -1.20 18.46 2.59
C VAL A 704 -2.09 18.10 1.41
N VAL A 705 -2.28 19.02 0.46
CA VAL A 705 -3.11 18.78 -0.73
C VAL A 705 -2.42 17.80 -1.68
N LEU A 706 -3.13 16.72 -2.02
CA LEU A 706 -2.80 15.81 -3.12
C LEU A 706 -4.02 15.67 -4.03
N SER A 707 -3.86 15.02 -5.19
CA SER A 707 -4.93 14.77 -6.16
C SER A 707 -5.28 13.29 -6.30
N THR A 708 -6.50 12.99 -6.75
CA THR A 708 -6.95 11.63 -7.12
C THR A 708 -6.13 10.95 -8.22
N LYS A 709 -5.32 11.71 -8.99
CA LYS A 709 -4.36 11.17 -9.97
C LYS A 709 -2.93 11.00 -9.42
N ALA A 710 -2.65 11.46 -8.19
CA ALA A 710 -1.32 11.36 -7.59
C ALA A 710 -0.85 9.89 -7.50
N PRO A 711 0.44 9.57 -7.76
CA PRO A 711 0.88 8.19 -7.81
C PRO A 711 0.78 7.50 -6.45
N LYS A 712 0.27 6.26 -6.38
CA LYS A 712 0.14 5.52 -5.11
C LYS A 712 1.47 5.38 -4.33
N TRP A 713 2.61 5.39 -5.01
CA TRP A 713 3.93 5.34 -4.37
C TRP A 713 4.31 6.66 -3.67
N LEU A 714 3.70 7.80 -4.02
CA LEU A 714 3.97 9.10 -3.38
C LEU A 714 3.72 9.02 -1.87
N ILE A 715 2.54 8.54 -1.49
CA ILE A 715 2.14 8.39 -0.08
C ILE A 715 3.05 7.39 0.67
N ARG A 716 3.61 6.38 -0.03
CA ARG A 716 4.61 5.45 0.53
C ARG A 716 5.91 6.18 0.82
N MET A 717 6.41 6.92 -0.16
CA MET A 717 7.62 7.71 -0.08
C MET A 717 7.56 8.72 1.07
N LEU A 718 6.46 9.49 1.16
CA LEU A 718 6.29 10.54 2.16
C LEU A 718 6.23 10.00 3.60
N SER A 719 5.75 8.78 3.81
CA SER A 719 5.75 8.15 5.14
C SER A 719 7.15 7.91 5.72
N ALA A 720 8.20 7.85 4.89
CA ALA A 720 9.59 7.73 5.34
C ALA A 720 10.08 8.93 6.17
N TRP A 721 9.43 10.11 6.03
CA TRP A 721 9.67 11.30 6.85
C TRP A 721 8.60 11.53 7.94
N GLY A 722 7.68 10.58 8.09
CA GLY A 722 6.58 10.63 9.06
C GLY A 722 5.29 11.25 8.53
N PHE A 723 5.16 11.51 7.22
CA PHE A 723 3.91 12.02 6.65
C PHE A 723 2.92 10.87 6.41
N LEU A 724 1.97 10.70 7.32
CA LEU A 724 1.00 9.60 7.32
C LEU A 724 -0.26 9.93 6.50
N PRO A 725 -1.04 8.92 6.05
CA PRO A 725 -2.21 9.14 5.20
C PRO A 725 -3.24 10.14 5.72
N HIS A 726 -3.39 10.24 7.05
CA HIS A 726 -4.33 11.16 7.68
C HIS A 726 -3.88 12.63 7.67
N HIS A 727 -2.64 12.97 7.26
CA HIS A 727 -2.23 14.36 7.05
C HIS A 727 -2.64 14.90 5.66
N PHE A 728 -2.88 14.02 4.69
CA PHE A 728 -3.20 14.42 3.33
C PHE A 728 -4.67 14.85 3.19
N LEU A 729 -4.92 15.65 2.17
CA LEU A 729 -6.24 16.02 1.69
C LEU A 729 -6.26 15.69 0.20
N ILE A 730 -6.85 14.54 -0.14
CA ILE A 730 -6.86 14.02 -1.51
C ILE A 730 -8.10 14.58 -2.21
N LEU A 731 -7.87 15.50 -3.14
CA LEU A 731 -8.92 16.23 -3.85
C LEU A 731 -9.08 15.71 -5.27
N ASP A 732 -10.27 15.85 -5.85
CA ASP A 732 -10.46 15.39 -7.22
C ASP A 732 -9.72 16.29 -8.20
N ALA A 733 -9.20 15.67 -9.25
CA ALA A 733 -8.51 16.33 -10.33
C ALA A 733 -9.30 16.19 -11.64
N ALA A 734 -10.62 16.07 -11.56
CA ALA A 734 -11.49 16.29 -12.70
C ALA A 734 -11.27 17.71 -13.22
N ASN A 735 -11.19 17.82 -14.54
CA ASN A 735 -10.89 19.05 -15.27
C ASN A 735 -11.96 20.16 -15.10
N THR A 736 -13.03 19.88 -14.35
CA THR A 736 -14.18 20.76 -14.07
C THR A 736 -14.23 21.30 -12.64
N VAL A 737 -13.41 20.80 -11.71
CA VAL A 737 -13.48 21.17 -10.28
C VAL A 737 -12.41 22.18 -9.87
N ALA A 738 -12.76 23.04 -8.92
CA ALA A 738 -11.87 23.96 -8.25
C ALA A 738 -12.25 24.04 -6.76
N TYR A 739 -11.26 24.23 -5.89
CA TYR A 739 -11.43 24.21 -4.44
C TYR A 739 -11.00 25.54 -3.85
N ARG A 740 -11.80 26.14 -2.97
CA ARG A 740 -11.39 27.31 -2.19
C ARG A 740 -10.85 26.86 -0.83
N PHE A 741 -9.77 27.47 -0.37
CA PHE A 741 -9.13 27.17 0.90
C PHE A 741 -9.14 28.39 1.81
N ARG A 742 -9.28 28.17 3.14
CA ARG A 742 -9.08 29.22 4.15
C ARG A 742 -7.71 29.90 3.95
N SER A 743 -6.66 29.09 3.82
CA SER A 743 -5.42 29.53 3.17
C SER A 743 -4.66 28.38 2.51
N ALA A 744 -3.84 28.71 1.51
CA ALA A 744 -2.89 27.78 0.89
C ALA A 744 -1.46 28.33 0.95
N ILE A 745 -0.51 27.46 1.30
CA ILE A 745 0.93 27.67 1.24
C ILE A 745 1.48 27.00 -0.04
N VAL A 746 2.29 27.75 -0.79
CA VAL A 746 3.02 27.26 -1.98
C VAL A 746 4.45 27.78 -1.99
N SER A 747 5.35 27.09 -2.69
CA SER A 747 6.76 27.45 -2.79
C SER A 747 7.22 27.84 -4.20
N ASN A 748 8.22 28.71 -4.29
CA ASN A 748 8.88 29.09 -5.54
C ASN A 748 9.48 27.89 -6.31
N ALA A 749 9.82 26.80 -5.61
CA ALA A 749 10.25 25.52 -6.20
C ALA A 749 9.22 24.89 -7.17
N LEU A 750 7.94 25.25 -7.07
CA LEU A 750 6.86 24.74 -7.93
C LEU A 750 6.46 25.68 -9.07
N THR A 751 6.93 26.91 -9.05
CA THR A 751 6.41 28.00 -9.89
C THR A 751 7.49 28.64 -10.78
N THR A 752 8.75 28.58 -10.36
CA THR A 752 9.89 29.24 -11.02
C THR A 752 10.90 28.22 -11.57
N PHE A 753 12.01 28.70 -12.15
CA PHE A 753 13.11 27.86 -12.64
C PHE A 753 13.90 27.14 -11.51
N THR A 754 13.50 27.25 -10.24
CA THR A 754 14.16 26.61 -9.09
C THR A 754 13.70 25.16 -8.85
N THR A 755 12.73 24.66 -9.63
CA THR A 755 12.44 23.23 -9.76
C THR A 755 13.72 22.47 -10.12
N PHE A 756 14.00 21.33 -9.48
CA PHE A 756 15.27 20.58 -9.64
C PHE A 756 16.57 21.35 -9.28
N PHE A 757 16.51 22.35 -8.39
CA PHE A 757 17.70 22.91 -7.72
C PHE A 757 17.86 22.30 -6.31
N PRO A 758 18.68 21.23 -6.13
CA PRO A 758 18.92 20.69 -4.79
C PRO A 758 19.67 21.71 -3.92
N HIS A 759 19.10 22.08 -2.77
CA HIS A 759 19.69 23.05 -1.84
C HIS A 759 20.43 22.34 -0.68
N PRO A 760 21.59 22.81 -0.21
CA PRO A 760 22.32 22.18 0.89
C PRO A 760 21.51 22.01 2.18
N LYS A 761 20.73 23.02 2.58
CA LYS A 761 19.87 22.95 3.78
C LYS A 761 18.74 21.94 3.61
N THR A 762 18.21 21.82 2.39
CA THR A 762 17.23 20.81 2.02
C THR A 762 17.79 19.40 2.15
N ALA A 763 18.97 19.11 1.59
CA ALA A 763 19.61 17.79 1.66
C ALA A 763 19.96 17.38 3.09
N ASP A 764 20.44 18.33 3.90
CA ASP A 764 20.69 18.18 5.33
C ASP A 764 19.39 17.84 6.10
N LEU A 765 18.31 18.58 5.86
CA LEU A 765 17.00 18.33 6.47
C LEU A 765 16.41 16.96 6.06
N MET A 766 16.47 16.61 4.78
CA MET A 766 16.05 15.30 4.26
C MET A 766 16.80 14.14 4.91
N SER A 767 18.08 14.33 5.21
CA SER A 767 18.94 13.32 5.86
C SER A 767 18.68 13.18 7.36
N ARG A 768 18.38 14.28 8.06
CA ARG A 768 18.13 14.28 9.51
C ARG A 768 16.72 13.86 9.92
N THR A 769 15.75 14.00 9.02
CA THR A 769 14.32 13.82 9.34
C THR A 769 13.74 12.51 8.80
N LEU A 770 14.58 11.59 8.32
CA LEU A 770 14.18 10.24 7.94
C LEU A 770 13.80 9.44 9.20
N VAL A 771 12.52 9.05 9.31
CA VAL A 771 11.94 8.42 10.52
C VAL A 771 12.30 6.94 10.63
N SER A 772 12.42 6.26 9.49
CA SER A 772 13.03 4.93 9.41
C SER A 772 14.46 5.08 8.89
N PRO A 773 15.52 4.89 9.70
CA PRO A 773 16.87 4.80 9.15
C PRO A 773 16.95 3.64 8.13
N PRO A 774 17.89 3.70 7.17
CA PRO A 774 18.08 2.64 6.18
C PRO A 774 18.19 1.27 6.86
N SER A 775 17.56 0.25 6.29
CA SER A 775 17.52 -1.05 6.92
C SER A 775 18.92 -1.67 6.88
N VAL A 776 19.39 -2.18 8.01
CA VAL A 776 20.68 -2.88 8.08
C VAL A 776 20.50 -4.33 7.61
N GLN A 777 19.93 -4.49 6.42
CA GLN A 777 20.30 -5.60 5.56
C GLN A 777 21.62 -5.24 4.90
N ASP A 778 22.62 -6.11 5.03
CA ASP A 778 23.77 -6.06 4.12
C ASP A 778 23.26 -6.26 2.69
N TYR A 779 23.16 -5.18 1.92
CA TYR A 779 23.07 -5.25 0.47
C TYR A 779 24.50 -5.41 -0.07
N PRO A 780 24.95 -6.63 -0.47
CA PRO A 780 26.31 -6.84 -0.99
C PRO A 780 26.53 -6.20 -2.38
N VAL A 781 25.48 -5.58 -2.94
CA VAL A 781 25.42 -5.05 -4.30
C VAL A 781 25.99 -3.63 -4.33
N ARG A 782 27.29 -3.51 -4.60
CA ARG A 782 27.97 -2.20 -4.68
C ARG A 782 28.00 -1.57 -6.07
N ARG A 783 27.54 -2.28 -7.11
CA ARG A 783 27.54 -1.81 -8.51
C ARG A 783 26.15 -2.02 -9.09
N ILE A 784 25.50 -0.94 -9.51
CA ILE A 784 24.10 -0.97 -9.97
C ILE A 784 23.92 -0.31 -11.33
N TYR A 785 23.09 -0.93 -12.16
CA TYR A 785 22.59 -0.34 -13.40
C TYR A 785 21.09 -0.05 -13.26
N LEU A 786 20.70 1.18 -13.56
CA LEU A 786 19.33 1.69 -13.45
C LEU A 786 18.54 1.36 -14.73
N GLY A 787 18.02 0.14 -14.78
CA GLY A 787 17.14 -0.35 -15.84
C GLY A 787 15.74 0.26 -15.78
N ARG A 788 15.00 0.12 -16.88
CA ARG A 788 13.67 0.72 -17.08
C ARG A 788 12.76 -0.31 -17.75
N SER A 789 11.78 -0.87 -17.03
CA SER A 789 10.78 -1.74 -17.67
C SER A 789 9.78 -0.91 -18.49
N SER A 790 9.17 -1.53 -19.51
CA SER A 790 8.10 -0.91 -20.31
C SER A 790 6.81 -0.62 -19.52
N GLU A 791 6.67 -1.21 -18.33
CA GLU A 791 5.50 -1.08 -17.46
C GLU A 791 5.67 0.05 -16.43
N THR A 792 6.90 0.28 -15.95
CA THR A 792 7.24 1.38 -15.03
C THR A 792 7.61 2.68 -15.75
N ALA A 793 8.15 2.60 -16.98
CA ALA A 793 8.63 3.76 -17.73
C ALA A 793 7.50 4.63 -18.29
N ASN A 794 7.18 5.72 -17.59
CA ASN A 794 6.26 6.75 -18.08
C ASN A 794 6.94 7.78 -19.03
N SER A 795 8.03 7.38 -19.69
CA SER A 795 8.85 8.20 -20.60
C SER A 795 9.20 7.40 -21.85
N GLY A 796 9.00 7.93 -23.06
CA GLY A 796 9.39 7.25 -24.30
C GLY A 796 10.88 7.27 -24.62
N ARG A 797 11.76 7.54 -23.64
CA ARG A 797 13.22 7.36 -23.78
C ARG A 797 13.56 5.87 -23.74
N THR A 798 14.28 5.39 -24.73
CA THR A 798 14.74 4.01 -24.87
C THR A 798 16.20 3.97 -25.33
N ILE A 799 16.98 3.00 -24.87
CA ILE A 799 18.31 2.71 -25.45
C ILE A 799 18.15 1.50 -26.37
N THR A 800 18.50 1.67 -27.64
CA THR A 800 18.28 0.67 -28.71
C THR A 800 19.12 -0.59 -28.54
N ASN A 801 20.30 -0.48 -27.95
CA ASN A 801 21.20 -1.58 -27.63
C ASN A 801 21.35 -1.83 -26.11
N GLU A 802 20.29 -1.58 -25.31
CA GLU A 802 20.39 -1.69 -23.85
C GLU A 802 20.76 -3.11 -23.37
N THR A 803 20.29 -4.15 -24.05
CA THR A 803 20.61 -5.55 -23.73
C THR A 803 22.11 -5.87 -23.87
N GLU A 804 22.79 -5.25 -24.84
CA GLU A 804 24.24 -5.38 -25.06
C GLU A 804 25.02 -4.73 -23.90
N LEU A 805 24.64 -3.49 -23.57
CA LEU A 805 25.17 -2.74 -22.44
C LEU A 805 25.00 -3.48 -21.10
N GLN A 806 23.78 -3.97 -20.82
CA GLN A 806 23.48 -4.70 -19.58
C GLN A 806 24.28 -6.01 -19.49
N ALA A 807 24.47 -6.74 -20.59
CA ALA A 807 25.27 -7.96 -20.60
C ALA A 807 26.76 -7.70 -20.26
N GLU A 808 27.35 -6.62 -20.79
CA GLU A 808 28.73 -6.24 -20.46
C GLU A 808 28.90 -5.71 -19.03
N LEU A 809 27.88 -5.05 -18.47
CA LEU A 809 27.88 -4.62 -17.06
C LEU A 809 27.75 -5.81 -16.10
N VAL A 810 26.89 -6.79 -16.40
CA VAL A 810 26.73 -8.01 -15.57
C VAL A 810 28.04 -8.79 -15.47
N LYS A 811 28.82 -8.90 -16.55
CA LYS A 811 30.18 -9.49 -16.54
C LYS A 811 31.15 -8.81 -15.54
N ARG A 812 30.89 -7.54 -15.19
CA ARG A 812 31.69 -6.71 -14.28
C ARG A 812 31.11 -6.64 -12.85
N GLY A 813 30.12 -7.48 -12.55
CA GLY A 813 29.48 -7.59 -11.24
C GLY A 813 28.42 -6.53 -10.96
N PHE A 814 27.87 -5.88 -11.99
CA PHE A 814 26.70 -5.01 -11.81
C PHE A 814 25.42 -5.82 -11.64
N LYS A 815 24.53 -5.36 -10.76
CA LYS A 815 23.14 -5.82 -10.71
C LYS A 815 22.26 -4.86 -11.51
N ILE A 816 21.46 -5.41 -12.42
CA ILE A 816 20.39 -4.68 -13.11
C ILE A 816 19.23 -4.49 -12.13
N ILE A 817 18.78 -3.25 -11.94
CA ILE A 817 17.69 -2.88 -11.02
C ILE A 817 16.77 -1.88 -11.72
N ASP A 818 15.45 -2.11 -11.67
CA ASP A 818 14.44 -1.06 -11.90
C ASP A 818 13.96 -0.53 -10.54
N PRO A 819 14.37 0.68 -10.10
CA PRO A 819 14.02 1.20 -8.79
C PRO A 819 12.50 1.34 -8.58
N ALA A 820 11.70 1.47 -9.64
CA ALA A 820 10.24 1.61 -9.53
C ALA A 820 9.53 0.32 -9.12
N THR A 821 10.24 -0.82 -9.07
CA THR A 821 9.75 -2.10 -8.53
C THR A 821 10.10 -2.33 -7.06
N LEU A 822 10.93 -1.47 -6.46
CA LEU A 822 11.43 -1.59 -5.07
C LEU A 822 10.65 -0.70 -4.09
N ALA A 823 10.55 -1.10 -2.83
CA ALA A 823 10.07 -0.20 -1.79
C ALA A 823 11.08 0.93 -1.56
N TYR A 824 10.62 2.07 -1.02
CA TYR A 824 11.49 3.26 -0.95
C TYR A 824 12.64 3.11 0.04
N SER A 825 12.45 2.33 1.12
CA SER A 825 13.52 1.83 1.99
C SER A 825 14.63 1.17 1.18
N ASP A 826 14.27 0.21 0.35
CA ASP A 826 15.21 -0.63 -0.38
C ASP A 826 15.96 0.18 -1.45
N GLN A 827 15.33 1.25 -1.97
CA GLN A 827 15.99 2.24 -2.83
C GLN A 827 17.02 3.08 -2.08
N ILE A 828 16.72 3.52 -0.85
CA ILE A 828 17.69 4.21 0.03
C ILE A 828 18.85 3.26 0.34
N ASP A 829 18.57 2.06 0.85
CA ASP A 829 19.55 1.05 1.26
C ASP A 829 20.51 0.68 0.10
N LEU A 830 19.96 0.50 -1.10
CA LEU A 830 20.72 0.20 -2.32
C LEU A 830 21.63 1.37 -2.72
N PHE A 831 21.12 2.60 -2.78
CA PHE A 831 21.90 3.75 -3.21
C PHE A 831 22.92 4.21 -2.16
N THR A 832 22.64 4.01 -0.86
CA THR A 832 23.59 4.22 0.23
C THR A 832 24.78 3.24 0.17
N ASN A 833 24.63 2.07 -0.47
CA ASN A 833 25.71 1.07 -0.58
C ASN A 833 26.32 0.95 -1.99
N ALA A 834 25.88 1.77 -2.95
CA ALA A 834 26.43 1.82 -4.30
C ALA A 834 27.76 2.62 -4.38
N GLU A 835 28.83 1.94 -4.77
CA GLU A 835 30.10 2.54 -5.20
C GLU A 835 30.00 3.11 -6.63
N ILE A 836 29.31 2.40 -7.53
CA ILE A 836 29.17 2.76 -8.94
C ILE A 836 27.72 2.63 -9.39
N VAL A 837 27.18 3.70 -9.98
CA VAL A 837 25.82 3.81 -10.51
C VAL A 837 25.89 4.15 -12.00
N VAL A 838 25.29 3.32 -12.86
CA VAL A 838 25.19 3.55 -14.32
C VAL A 838 23.70 3.61 -14.71
N GLY A 839 23.30 4.48 -15.63
CA GLY A 839 21.90 4.49 -16.08
C GLY A 839 21.57 5.53 -17.15
N ALA A 840 20.43 5.32 -17.83
CA ALA A 840 19.89 6.28 -18.78
C ALA A 840 19.31 7.51 -18.09
N HIS A 841 19.64 8.72 -18.58
CA HIS A 841 19.27 9.99 -17.97
C HIS A 841 17.80 10.04 -17.53
N GLY A 842 17.55 10.53 -16.31
CA GLY A 842 16.19 10.66 -15.76
C GLY A 842 16.07 10.42 -14.27
N SER A 843 14.83 10.52 -13.79
CA SER A 843 14.49 10.64 -12.36
C SER A 843 15.00 9.53 -11.46
N ALA A 844 15.36 8.34 -11.97
CA ALA A 844 15.95 7.28 -11.16
C ALA A 844 17.22 7.74 -10.42
N PHE A 845 18.00 8.65 -11.01
CA PHE A 845 19.16 9.29 -10.37
C PHE A 845 18.81 10.23 -9.21
N ALA A 846 17.54 10.53 -8.92
CA ALA A 846 17.17 11.30 -7.73
C ALA A 846 17.51 10.56 -6.41
N ASN A 847 17.58 9.22 -6.45
CA ASN A 847 18.06 8.41 -5.34
C ASN A 847 19.56 8.60 -5.01
N LEU A 848 20.34 9.27 -5.88
CA LEU A 848 21.72 9.69 -5.55
C LEU A 848 21.78 10.61 -4.31
N MET A 849 20.65 11.17 -3.84
CA MET A 849 20.56 11.86 -2.55
C MET A 849 21.04 10.98 -1.38
N TRP A 850 20.86 9.66 -1.50
CA TRP A 850 21.20 8.68 -0.46
C TRP A 850 22.62 8.09 -0.60
N SER A 851 23.29 8.35 -1.73
CA SER A 851 24.65 7.87 -1.97
C SER A 851 25.71 8.61 -1.16
N LYS A 852 26.83 7.91 -0.92
CA LYS A 852 27.97 8.36 -0.10
C LYS A 852 28.92 9.21 -0.95
N PRO A 853 29.58 10.25 -0.40
CA PRO A 853 30.61 11.00 -1.12
C PRO A 853 31.65 10.08 -1.76
N GLY A 854 32.10 10.41 -2.97
CA GLY A 854 32.99 9.57 -3.77
C GLY A 854 32.30 8.49 -4.62
N THR A 855 30.98 8.27 -4.52
CA THR A 855 30.25 7.41 -5.47
C THR A 855 30.52 7.84 -6.93
N VAL A 856 30.71 6.87 -7.81
CA VAL A 856 30.95 7.08 -9.25
C VAL A 856 29.63 6.99 -10.00
N VAL A 857 29.31 8.00 -10.80
CA VAL A 857 28.04 8.11 -11.53
C VAL A 857 28.32 8.17 -13.02
N PHE A 858 27.63 7.33 -13.79
CA PHE A 858 27.64 7.31 -15.26
C PHE A 858 26.23 7.60 -15.79
N ASP A 859 26.01 8.84 -16.22
CA ASP A 859 24.77 9.28 -16.86
C ASP A 859 24.86 9.09 -18.39
N LEU A 860 23.96 8.27 -18.93
CA LEU A 860 23.84 8.03 -20.37
C LEU A 860 22.80 9.03 -20.92
N MET A 861 23.31 10.16 -21.44
CA MET A 861 22.54 11.35 -21.78
C MET A 861 22.28 11.39 -23.30
N PRO A 862 21.00 11.44 -23.76
CA PRO A 862 20.68 11.63 -25.17
C PRO A 862 21.14 13.01 -25.66
N ASP A 863 21.91 13.08 -26.74
CA ASP A 863 22.39 14.35 -27.31
C ASP A 863 21.26 15.24 -27.84
N ALA A 864 20.21 14.63 -28.40
CA ALA A 864 18.96 15.27 -28.78
C ALA A 864 18.12 15.81 -27.60
N TRP A 865 18.48 15.52 -26.35
CA TRP A 865 17.85 16.11 -25.15
C TRP A 865 18.51 17.44 -24.74
N ILE A 866 19.66 17.81 -25.31
CA ILE A 866 20.33 19.08 -24.98
C ILE A 866 19.48 20.26 -25.49
N ASN A 867 19.26 21.26 -24.62
CA ASN A 867 18.33 22.38 -24.80
C ASN A 867 16.85 21.98 -24.99
N PHE A 868 16.45 20.77 -24.59
CA PHE A 868 15.07 20.27 -24.75
C PHE A 868 14.02 21.20 -24.15
N TRP A 869 14.32 21.80 -22.99
CA TRP A 869 13.37 22.67 -22.28
C TRP A 869 13.26 24.09 -22.87
N GLY A 870 13.99 24.40 -23.93
CA GLY A 870 13.95 25.69 -24.62
C GLY A 870 14.57 26.85 -23.83
N ALA A 871 15.22 26.57 -22.70
CA ALA A 871 15.98 27.55 -21.94
C ALA A 871 17.34 27.79 -22.62
N SER A 872 17.63 29.05 -22.97
CA SER A 872 18.97 29.53 -23.34
C SER A 872 20.02 29.31 -22.24
N ASP A 873 19.53 29.01 -21.03
CA ASP A 873 20.25 29.13 -19.76
C ASP A 873 20.40 27.74 -19.07
N GLY A 874 20.08 26.64 -19.77
CA GLY A 874 20.46 25.26 -19.44
C GLY A 874 19.91 24.66 -18.14
N VAL A 875 19.02 25.36 -17.43
CA VAL A 875 18.70 25.09 -16.02
C VAL A 875 18.26 23.65 -15.71
N VAL A 876 17.34 23.08 -16.47
CA VAL A 876 16.65 21.82 -16.10
C VAL A 876 17.49 20.57 -16.41
N GLU A 877 18.44 20.63 -17.35
CA GLU A 877 19.25 19.46 -17.75
C GLU A 877 20.42 19.18 -16.80
N LEU A 878 20.88 20.18 -16.05
CA LEU A 878 22.03 20.09 -15.14
C LEU A 878 21.68 19.56 -13.73
N TRP A 879 20.46 19.06 -13.48
CA TRP A 879 20.06 18.62 -12.14
C TRP A 879 20.91 17.46 -11.58
N ILE A 880 21.31 16.51 -12.43
CA ILE A 880 22.18 15.39 -12.01
C ILE A 880 23.59 15.90 -11.68
N SER A 881 24.13 16.84 -12.48
CA SER A 881 25.43 17.44 -12.20
C SER A 881 25.41 18.30 -10.93
N ARG A 882 24.29 19.00 -10.63
CA ARG A 882 24.10 19.73 -9.37
C ARG A 882 24.10 18.81 -8.15
N ILE A 883 23.37 17.69 -8.16
CA ILE A 883 23.43 16.76 -7.01
C ILE A 883 24.81 16.11 -6.90
N CYS A 884 25.50 15.83 -8.00
CA CYS A 884 26.88 15.33 -7.96
C CYS A 884 27.87 16.36 -7.40
N ALA A 885 27.71 17.65 -7.70
CA ALA A 885 28.46 18.73 -7.06
C ALA A 885 28.16 18.77 -5.54
N LEU A 886 26.88 18.88 -5.17
CA LEU A 886 26.42 18.99 -3.79
C LEU A 886 26.86 17.84 -2.87
N LYS A 887 26.95 16.62 -3.42
CA LYS A 887 27.27 15.39 -2.68
C LYS A 887 28.71 14.89 -2.92
N ASN A 888 29.49 15.62 -3.71
CA ASN A 888 30.87 15.28 -4.08
C ASN A 888 31.01 13.89 -4.74
N PHE A 889 30.38 13.70 -5.90
CA PHE A 889 30.41 12.46 -6.68
C PHE A 889 31.31 12.58 -7.93
N HIS A 890 31.90 11.46 -8.35
CA HIS A 890 32.64 11.38 -9.60
C HIS A 890 31.69 11.25 -10.79
N TYR A 891 31.20 12.39 -11.27
CA TYR A 891 30.22 12.47 -12.35
C TYR A 891 30.83 12.31 -13.74
N ASN A 892 30.39 11.28 -14.45
CA ASN A 892 30.71 11.00 -15.84
C ASN A 892 29.43 11.08 -16.66
N VAL A 893 29.43 11.87 -17.73
CA VAL A 893 28.34 11.89 -18.72
C VAL A 893 28.85 11.29 -20.01
N ILE A 894 28.07 10.38 -20.58
CA ILE A 894 28.34 9.76 -21.89
C ILE A 894 27.22 10.20 -22.82
N LEU A 895 27.54 11.03 -23.81
CA LEU A 895 26.55 11.46 -24.80
C LEU A 895 26.24 10.33 -25.77
N CYS A 896 24.95 10.06 -25.95
CA CYS A 896 24.42 8.97 -26.76
C CYS A 896 23.80 9.52 -28.04
N ASP A 897 24.19 8.97 -29.19
CA ASP A 897 23.60 9.22 -30.52
C ASP A 897 22.08 8.96 -30.46
N SER A 898 21.24 9.95 -30.75
CA SER A 898 19.79 9.87 -30.48
C SER A 898 18.91 10.38 -31.62
N ASP A 899 17.76 9.74 -31.82
CA ASP A 899 16.83 10.13 -32.89
C ASP A 899 16.03 11.41 -32.59
N GLY A 900 15.99 12.28 -33.59
CA GLY A 900 15.16 13.49 -33.61
C GLY A 900 15.86 14.79 -33.20
N SER A 901 15.11 15.88 -33.27
CA SER A 901 15.48 17.21 -32.78
C SER A 901 14.41 17.77 -31.84
N SER A 902 14.75 18.81 -31.09
CA SER A 902 13.83 19.53 -30.18
C SER A 902 12.54 20.00 -30.89
N GLU A 903 12.58 20.32 -32.18
CA GLU A 903 11.40 20.65 -32.98
C GLU A 903 10.50 19.44 -33.26
N THR A 904 11.08 18.27 -33.52
CA THR A 904 10.31 17.05 -33.85
C THR A 904 9.51 16.53 -32.67
N TRP A 905 10.01 16.69 -31.44
CA TRP A 905 9.36 16.23 -30.21
C TRP A 905 8.01 16.89 -29.94
N ARG A 906 7.86 18.18 -30.29
CA ARG A 906 6.60 18.93 -30.13
C ARG A 906 5.46 18.40 -31.02
N LYS A 907 5.73 17.47 -31.94
CA LYS A 907 4.74 16.94 -32.91
C LYS A 907 4.50 15.42 -32.84
N LYS A 908 5.23 14.66 -31.99
CA LYS A 908 5.06 13.20 -31.85
C LYS A 908 5.37 12.69 -30.44
N ASN A 909 4.38 12.09 -29.77
CA ASN A 909 4.42 11.01 -28.75
C ASN A 909 5.50 10.96 -27.63
N TYR A 910 6.39 11.93 -27.48
CA TYR A 910 7.44 11.98 -26.45
C TYR A 910 8.39 10.75 -26.44
N SER A 911 8.89 10.36 -27.62
CA SER A 911 9.80 9.21 -27.81
C SER A 911 11.21 9.60 -28.27
N ILE A 912 12.24 9.04 -27.64
CA ILE A 912 13.66 9.11 -28.05
C ILE A 912 14.24 7.70 -28.04
N GLN A 913 14.99 7.39 -29.09
CA GLN A 913 15.76 6.18 -29.27
C GLN A 913 17.23 6.57 -29.31
N SER A 914 17.94 6.31 -28.21
CA SER A 914 19.38 6.53 -28.10
C SER A 914 20.14 5.25 -28.45
N LYS A 915 21.38 5.39 -28.91
CA LYS A 915 22.35 4.30 -29.05
C LYS A 915 23.58 4.62 -28.21
N VAL A 916 24.03 3.62 -27.46
CA VAL A 916 25.18 3.74 -26.54
C VAL A 916 26.42 3.13 -27.19
N ASP A 917 27.54 3.83 -27.09
CA ASP A 917 28.88 3.29 -27.37
C ASP A 917 29.30 2.40 -26.18
N VAL A 918 28.99 1.10 -26.28
CA VAL A 918 29.21 0.14 -25.18
C VAL A 918 30.70 -0.07 -24.89
N GLU A 919 31.56 0.01 -25.91
CA GLU A 919 33.01 -0.07 -25.74
C GLU A 919 33.50 1.11 -24.91
N MET A 920 33.11 2.34 -25.24
CA MET A 920 33.41 3.53 -24.44
C MET A 920 32.89 3.43 -23.00
N VAL A 921 31.63 2.97 -22.79
CA VAL A 921 31.11 2.81 -21.42
C VAL A 921 31.95 1.83 -20.62
N MET A 922 32.27 0.66 -21.18
CA MET A 922 33.06 -0.36 -20.47
C MET A 922 34.47 0.13 -20.16
N ASP A 923 35.10 0.84 -21.09
CA ASP A 923 36.46 1.33 -20.94
C ASP A 923 36.59 2.34 -19.78
N HIS A 924 35.56 3.18 -19.55
CA HIS A 924 35.49 4.06 -18.37
C HIS A 924 35.02 3.34 -17.10
N VAL A 925 34.11 2.37 -17.18
CA VAL A 925 33.67 1.56 -16.03
C VAL A 925 34.81 0.70 -15.49
N ASP A 926 35.64 0.09 -16.35
CA ASP A 926 36.80 -0.71 -15.93
C ASP A 926 37.91 0.17 -15.32
N ARG A 927 38.03 1.44 -15.75
CA ARG A 927 38.86 2.45 -15.05
C ARG A 927 38.30 2.78 -13.66
N ALA A 928 36.98 2.94 -13.52
CA ALA A 928 36.33 3.22 -12.23
C ALA A 928 36.46 2.05 -11.25
N ILE A 929 36.21 0.82 -11.69
CA ILE A 929 36.34 -0.40 -10.87
C ILE A 929 37.77 -0.56 -10.32
N LYS A 930 38.79 -0.35 -11.16
CA LYS A 930 40.20 -0.39 -10.72
C LYS A 930 40.52 0.66 -9.65
N ARG A 931 39.81 1.80 -9.66
CA ARG A 931 39.98 2.86 -8.67
C ARG A 931 39.25 2.58 -7.35
N THR A 932 38.06 1.96 -7.36
CA THR A 932 37.36 1.60 -6.09
C THR A 932 37.88 0.31 -5.46
N ALA A 933 38.62 -0.52 -6.19
CA ALA A 933 39.24 -1.74 -5.68
C ALA A 933 40.59 -1.53 -4.95
N SER A 934 41.22 -0.37 -5.10
CA SER A 934 42.44 -0.02 -4.36
C SER A 934 42.10 0.45 -2.94
N PRO A 935 42.81 -0.03 -1.89
CA PRO A 935 42.72 0.55 -0.57
C PRO A 935 43.13 2.04 -0.57
N ILE A 936 42.46 2.83 0.27
CA ILE A 936 42.87 4.17 0.70
C ILE A 936 43.54 4.03 2.07
#